data_AF-A0A524AJN5-F1
#
_entry.id   AF-A0A524AJN5-F1
#
_cell.length_a   1.000
_cell.length_b   1.000
_cell.length_c   1.000
_cell.angle_alpha   90.00
_cell.angle_beta   90.00
_cell.angle_gamma   90.00
#
_symmetry.space_group_name_H-M   'P 1'
#
loop_
_entity.id
_entity.type
_entity.pdbx_description
1 polymer ?
#
loop_
_entity_poly.entity_id
_entity_poly.type
_entity_poly.pdbx_seq_one_letter_code
_entity_poly.pdbx_strand_id
1 'polypeptide(L)'
;LLWLASLVSFVLAFISQTGTETVEGQEAFQRWELITLGFIVVVGFLLRSYNLEFLPPSLHGDEAETGLQAIEIMEGRVDDLFTIGWFDFPMLSFAIYALSMRVFGISIFGLRMASAIFGTLSLVPFYFLVRLLFGRQMALISTVLLAVSHWYIHFSRLGLNNVLTPFFECLAFYFLLKGLHSRKELDFVWSGLAIGFGLYTYHSSRLVPLIIPVFLAYRLITEKGFLRSHYREIVIMIAAATFAFAPLGLYFIEHSRQLMSRGEGVFIFTPSNLTHFFYVYHTRDPLRVLWIQTVHTLSVFNYRGDTSGQYGFREPILDFYTSVFFVLGLAYSLSQWRRREHFFLNLWFWATIVAGSILTVDAPFTPRLIGMIPVLFVFAGLALDKTWEQLRQAFKPKGKRYFATAIALTLLLIACTNGDAYLNRYIRQQKPMSGSTELARYIHSLGPEYRTYLLGAPHLYFGFGSIRFIARGLEGVDVYNVADEVPIRSEVEEDVVFILLPSHLDALSFIRHYYPNGTLEEHRHVYGYLMFVSYRVSGGEIRERQGLVGRYYRGENWQGEPQVIRSGSMVEAELPVSSSGSSLLSYPFSVVWEGTIFLPRYGRYAFGLDSSTQARFFLDGQLLIEGGASYVEGEAMLPAGPHAIEVWSVQRSADDRVALYWTPPDGRKEVIPRYVLFGDSEIHGLLGSYYVRGSEDLTPFLKRLDPIIAFRNLEGPGPSLIVEWEGCIHVPRFGRYTFETYSWDSSQVYLDGQLVVDNEHQGRDVRTSGSINLDQGYHDLRVQGEFLSGWRLLELSWAPPGEELRLVPSKVLIPPDICWESVSTVTKPPAQDRSERPFVADFILQWGGYGSQKGQFIEPRAVAVDAEGRVYVADTGNHRVQVFDGEGQLLKVWSGGNEAFVEPLAIAVDSRGDVLILDSHTNWIQRFDAEGRYLDRFGGPLAGFFHARELAVDGQDNVYVADTGFSRIIKYSPDGIQLEVFGAQGSGEGQLMEPVGLAIDVNGDIYVADVSNQRIQRLDDMGRYLDSWPLALSESVNGTHLALGDDGLLYATEPSRQRFVVFKDGKVVGRWGQGSQGSGQFDRPTDLALDGRGYLYVADTYNHRVQKWKVSGE
;
A
#
# COMPACT_ATOMS: atom_id res chain seq x y z
N LEU A 1 25.57 3.01 37.60
CA LEU A 1 26.00 3.97 38.66
C LEU A 1 27.52 4.10 38.80
N LEU A 2 28.27 3.01 38.99
CA LEU A 2 29.74 3.07 39.10
C LEU A 2 30.43 3.71 37.89
N TRP A 3 29.96 3.42 36.67
CA TRP A 3 30.45 4.05 35.44
C TRP A 3 30.19 5.57 35.40
N LEU A 4 29.01 6.03 35.85
CA LEU A 4 28.71 7.46 35.96
C LEU A 4 29.58 8.15 37.02
N ALA A 5 29.81 7.49 38.16
CA ALA A 5 30.68 8.00 39.21
C ALA A 5 32.14 8.10 38.74
N SER A 6 32.63 7.13 37.97
CA SER A 6 33.97 7.19 37.37
C SER A 6 34.06 8.23 36.27
N LEU A 7 33.00 8.46 35.49
CA LEU A 7 32.93 9.58 34.53
C LEU A 7 33.02 10.93 35.22
N VAL A 8 32.22 11.15 36.26
CA VAL A 8 32.25 12.39 37.05
C VAL A 8 33.63 12.58 37.67
N SER A 9 34.22 11.52 38.23
CA SER A 9 35.58 11.58 38.80
C SER A 9 36.63 11.90 37.74
N PHE A 10 36.53 11.31 36.55
CA PHE A 10 37.40 11.59 35.40
C PHE A 10 37.32 13.07 35.02
N VAL A 11 36.11 13.63 34.88
CA VAL A 11 35.93 15.05 34.56
C VAL A 11 36.46 15.96 35.68
N LEU A 12 36.16 15.65 36.95
CA LEU A 12 36.61 16.43 38.10
C LEU A 12 38.15 16.51 38.20
N ALA A 13 38.87 15.44 37.84
CA ALA A 13 40.33 15.42 37.83
C ALA A 13 40.96 16.47 36.90
N PHE A 14 40.27 16.84 35.81
CA PHE A 14 40.73 17.88 34.88
C PHE A 14 40.19 19.27 35.22
N ILE A 15 39.02 19.38 35.87
CA ILE A 15 38.49 20.67 36.34
C ILE A 15 39.44 21.31 37.35
N SER A 16 40.00 20.54 38.28
CA SER A 16 40.91 21.04 39.32
C SER A 16 42.24 21.62 38.80
N GLN A 17 42.55 21.47 37.52
CA GLN A 17 43.81 21.91 36.91
C GLN A 17 43.69 23.13 35.99
N THR A 18 42.49 23.73 35.85
CA THR A 18 42.25 24.76 34.83
C THR A 18 42.20 26.19 35.38
N GLY A 19 43.16 27.02 34.98
CA GLY A 19 43.11 28.48 35.11
C GLY A 19 42.23 29.14 34.03
N THR A 20 41.49 30.18 34.43
CA THR A 20 40.65 31.00 33.55
C THR A 20 41.47 31.97 32.71
N GLU A 21 42.23 31.47 31.75
CA GLU A 21 42.83 32.33 30.71
C GLU A 21 41.98 32.33 29.44
N THR A 22 41.74 33.53 28.93
CA THR A 22 41.06 33.83 27.67
C THR A 22 41.91 33.35 26.49
N VAL A 23 41.27 32.72 25.51
CA VAL A 23 41.88 32.28 24.25
C VAL A 23 42.55 33.48 23.55
N GLU A 24 43.88 33.48 23.42
CA GLU A 24 44.64 34.55 22.76
C GLU A 24 44.12 34.79 21.34
N GLY A 25 43.75 36.05 21.03
CA GLY A 25 43.30 36.48 19.70
C GLY A 25 41.79 36.49 19.46
N GLN A 26 40.94 36.12 20.44
CA GLN A 26 39.48 36.24 20.31
C GLN A 26 38.92 37.52 20.94
N GLU A 27 38.01 38.21 20.24
CA GLU A 27 37.24 39.32 20.81
C GLU A 27 36.45 38.86 22.04
N ALA A 28 36.59 39.58 23.17
CA ALA A 28 35.81 39.33 24.37
C ALA A 28 34.30 39.37 24.10
N PHE A 29 33.55 38.49 24.79
CA PHE A 29 32.09 38.47 24.70
C PHE A 29 31.51 39.81 25.11
N GLN A 30 30.68 40.39 24.24
CA GLN A 30 29.96 41.62 24.54
C GLN A 30 28.56 41.29 25.07
N ARG A 31 28.04 42.08 26.03
CA ARG A 31 26.72 41.81 26.62
C ARG A 31 25.61 41.71 25.57
N TRP A 32 25.63 42.59 24.57
CA TRP A 32 24.63 42.56 23.49
C TRP A 32 24.70 41.28 22.65
N GLU A 33 25.89 40.71 22.46
CA GLU A 33 26.09 39.49 21.67
C GLU A 33 25.39 38.31 22.34
N LEU A 34 25.54 38.16 23.66
CA LEU A 34 24.88 37.12 24.44
C LEU A 34 23.36 37.32 24.49
N ILE A 35 22.90 38.58 24.56
CA ILE A 35 21.47 38.91 24.49
C ILE A 35 20.90 38.52 23.11
N THR A 36 21.60 38.83 22.02
CA THR A 36 21.18 38.46 20.66
C THR A 36 21.16 36.94 20.49
N LEU A 37 22.19 36.22 20.97
CA LEU A 37 22.18 34.75 20.94
C LEU A 37 21.01 34.18 21.75
N GLY A 38 20.78 34.70 22.95
CA GLY A 38 19.62 34.32 23.77
C GLY A 38 18.30 34.53 23.05
N PHE A 39 18.15 35.67 22.36
CA PHE A 39 16.97 35.93 21.53
C PHE A 39 16.81 34.92 20.39
N ILE A 40 17.90 34.59 19.66
CA ILE A 40 17.87 33.59 18.58
C ILE A 40 17.47 32.22 19.13
N VAL A 41 17.99 31.81 20.28
CA VAL A 41 17.66 30.55 20.95
C VAL A 41 16.18 30.52 21.35
N VAL A 42 15.64 31.60 21.92
CA VAL A 42 14.22 31.70 22.28
C VAL A 42 13.32 31.63 21.04
N VAL A 43 13.63 32.38 19.98
CA VAL A 43 12.86 32.31 18.71
C VAL A 43 12.94 30.91 18.12
N GLY A 44 14.14 30.30 18.11
CA GLY A 44 14.34 28.94 17.65
C GLY A 44 13.52 27.92 18.44
N PHE A 45 13.42 28.07 19.75
CA PHE A 45 12.57 27.24 20.61
C PHE A 45 11.08 27.42 20.32
N LEU A 46 10.61 28.66 20.15
CA LEU A 46 9.20 28.92 19.83
C LEU A 46 8.79 28.28 18.50
N LEU A 47 9.63 28.37 17.46
CA LEU A 47 9.38 27.73 16.16
C LEU A 47 9.33 26.19 16.26
N ARG A 48 10.10 25.60 17.18
CA ARG A 48 10.18 24.14 17.38
C ARG A 48 9.10 23.61 18.33
N SER A 49 8.64 24.41 19.30
CA SER A 49 7.67 23.97 20.32
C SER A 49 6.22 24.33 20.00
N TYR A 50 5.98 25.25 19.08
CA TYR A 50 4.64 25.70 18.71
C TYR A 50 3.78 24.54 18.20
N ASN A 51 2.69 24.21 18.90
CA ASN A 51 1.70 23.19 18.51
C ASN A 51 2.30 21.80 18.17
N LEU A 52 3.24 21.32 18.99
CA LEU A 52 3.94 20.05 18.77
C LEU A 52 3.04 18.81 18.71
N GLU A 53 1.92 18.84 19.43
CA GLU A 53 0.98 17.72 19.49
C GLU A 53 0.34 17.41 18.13
N PHE A 54 0.02 18.44 17.36
CA PHE A 54 -0.68 18.31 16.09
C PHE A 54 0.18 18.62 14.87
N LEU A 55 1.40 19.14 15.06
CA LEU A 55 2.31 19.51 13.97
C LEU A 55 3.71 18.93 14.20
N PRO A 56 4.22 18.04 13.32
CA PRO A 56 3.58 17.54 12.10
C PRO A 56 2.30 16.71 12.34
N PRO A 57 1.38 16.67 11.37
CA PRO A 57 0.06 16.05 11.56
C PRO A 57 0.16 14.53 11.77
N SER A 58 0.99 13.83 11.00
CA SER A 58 1.15 12.37 11.10
C SER A 58 2.10 11.98 12.24
N LEU A 59 1.77 10.90 12.96
CA LEU A 59 2.70 10.18 13.84
C LEU A 59 3.14 8.90 13.14
N HIS A 60 4.33 8.93 12.54
CA HIS A 60 4.88 7.77 11.83
C HIS A 60 5.23 6.62 12.79
N GLY A 61 5.30 5.39 12.26
CA GLY A 61 5.62 4.18 13.03
C GLY A 61 6.95 4.30 13.78
N ASP A 62 8.03 4.71 13.12
CA ASP A 62 9.36 4.84 13.73
C ASP A 62 9.40 5.89 14.86
N GLU A 63 8.60 6.96 14.73
CA GLU A 63 8.44 7.98 15.78
C GLU A 63 7.68 7.38 16.97
N ALA A 64 6.61 6.62 16.71
CA ALA A 64 5.85 5.92 17.75
C ALA A 64 6.69 4.86 18.46
N GLU A 65 7.53 4.10 17.75
CA GLU A 65 8.45 3.11 18.32
C GLU A 65 9.49 3.76 19.25
N THR A 66 9.99 4.95 18.91
CA THR A 66 10.84 5.74 19.83
C THR A 66 10.11 6.04 21.14
N GLY A 67 8.81 6.36 21.07
CA GLY A 67 7.96 6.55 22.24
C GLY A 67 7.68 5.27 23.04
N LEU A 68 7.49 4.13 22.36
CA LEU A 68 7.28 2.83 23.01
C LEU A 68 8.54 2.37 23.76
N GLN A 69 9.72 2.51 23.16
CA GLN A 69 11.00 2.25 23.83
C GLN A 69 11.20 3.16 25.05
N ALA A 70 10.83 4.44 24.94
CA ALA A 70 10.85 5.37 26.07
C ALA A 70 9.91 4.93 27.21
N ILE A 71 8.74 4.37 26.88
CA ILE A 71 7.79 3.83 27.85
C ILE A 71 8.36 2.59 28.55
N GLU A 72 8.99 1.66 27.81
CA GLU A 72 9.65 0.49 28.42
C GLU A 72 10.72 0.87 29.45
N ILE A 73 11.49 1.93 29.17
CA ILE A 73 12.45 2.50 30.13
C ILE A 73 11.74 3.05 31.37
N MET A 74 10.65 3.82 31.19
CA MET A 74 9.91 4.42 32.31
C MET A 74 9.22 3.38 33.20
N GLU A 75 8.78 2.27 32.61
CA GLU A 75 8.11 1.15 33.28
C GLU A 75 9.11 0.17 33.91
N GLY A 76 10.42 0.39 33.73
CA GLY A 76 11.47 -0.45 34.30
C GLY A 76 11.59 -1.82 33.64
N ARG A 77 11.14 -1.97 32.39
CA ARG A 77 11.29 -3.20 31.58
C ARG A 77 12.65 -3.32 30.89
N VAL A 78 13.50 -2.31 31.01
CA VAL A 78 14.84 -2.27 30.43
C VAL A 78 15.88 -2.38 31.53
N ASP A 79 16.62 -3.49 31.53
CA ASP A 79 17.62 -3.80 32.57
C ASP A 79 18.93 -3.02 32.38
N ASP A 80 19.33 -2.74 31.13
CA ASP A 80 20.57 -2.04 30.80
C ASP A 80 20.41 -1.02 29.66
N LEU A 81 20.73 0.25 29.96
CA LEU A 81 20.66 1.39 29.03
C LEU A 81 21.85 1.44 28.06
N PHE A 82 22.89 0.64 28.26
CA PHE A 82 24.08 0.61 27.42
C PHE A 82 24.07 -0.48 26.34
N THR A 83 22.88 -1.05 26.09
CA THR A 83 22.60 -2.03 25.04
C THR A 83 21.97 -1.38 23.81
N ILE A 84 21.47 -2.18 22.88
CA ILE A 84 20.67 -1.75 21.73
C ILE A 84 19.19 -2.09 21.92
N GLY A 85 18.30 -1.27 21.37
CA GLY A 85 16.87 -1.45 21.38
C GLY A 85 16.31 -1.65 19.98
N TRP A 86 15.11 -1.11 19.78
CA TRP A 86 14.44 -1.11 18.48
C TRP A 86 15.40 -0.69 17.35
N PHE A 87 15.44 -1.50 16.29
CA PHE A 87 16.21 -1.26 15.06
C PHE A 87 17.74 -1.07 15.27
N ASP A 88 18.31 -1.78 16.25
CA ASP A 88 19.73 -1.71 16.64
C ASP A 88 20.20 -0.30 17.06
N PHE A 89 19.27 0.57 17.48
CA PHE A 89 19.61 1.88 18.03
C PHE A 89 20.06 1.76 19.49
N PRO A 90 21.06 2.55 19.94
CA PRO A 90 21.50 2.50 21.33
C PRO A 90 20.40 2.94 22.30
N MET A 91 20.14 2.13 23.33
CA MET A 91 19.06 2.33 24.31
C MET A 91 19.14 3.67 25.03
N LEU A 92 20.36 4.15 25.29
CA LEU A 92 20.59 5.43 25.96
C LEU A 92 19.94 6.62 25.24
N SER A 93 19.80 6.58 23.90
CA SER A 93 19.10 7.65 23.18
C SER A 93 17.62 7.74 23.53
N PHE A 94 16.96 6.60 23.75
CA PHE A 94 15.55 6.54 24.15
C PHE A 94 15.33 7.06 25.57
N ALA A 95 16.34 7.00 26.44
CA ALA A 95 16.26 7.54 27.80
C ALA A 95 16.02 9.07 27.83
N ILE A 96 16.47 9.80 26.81
CA ILE A 96 16.18 11.24 26.66
C ILE A 96 14.69 11.47 26.43
N TYR A 97 14.07 10.64 25.59
CA TYR A 97 12.63 10.68 25.31
C TYR A 97 11.82 10.22 26.52
N ALA A 98 12.29 9.20 27.23
CA ALA A 98 11.70 8.76 28.50
C ALA A 98 11.69 9.89 29.54
N LEU A 99 12.80 10.63 29.68
CA LEU A 99 12.85 11.79 30.57
C LEU A 99 11.85 12.88 30.15
N SER A 100 11.77 13.18 28.85
CA SER A 100 10.83 14.17 28.33
C SER A 100 9.37 13.77 28.60
N MET A 101 8.99 12.53 28.29
CA MET A 101 7.64 12.02 28.54
C MET A 101 7.31 11.92 30.03
N ARG A 102 8.30 11.69 30.89
CA ARG A 102 8.12 11.74 32.35
C ARG A 102 7.81 13.15 32.86
N VAL A 103 8.36 14.19 32.21
CA VAL A 103 8.16 15.60 32.59
C VAL A 103 6.89 16.18 31.97
N PHE A 104 6.64 15.91 30.69
CA PHE A 104 5.57 16.54 29.89
C PHE A 104 4.35 15.63 29.65
N GLY A 105 4.38 14.39 30.14
CA GLY A 105 3.33 13.40 29.97
C GLY A 105 3.61 12.43 28.83
N ILE A 106 3.01 11.24 28.93
CA ILE A 106 3.09 10.19 27.90
C ILE A 106 2.12 10.56 26.78
N SER A 107 2.59 11.35 25.82
CA SER A 107 1.82 11.86 24.69
C SER A 107 2.73 12.18 23.50
N ILE A 108 2.15 12.46 22.33
CA ILE A 108 2.87 12.96 21.15
C ILE A 108 3.63 14.25 21.51
N PHE A 109 3.02 15.14 22.30
CA PHE A 109 3.65 16.35 22.79
C PHE A 109 4.89 16.05 23.64
N GLY A 110 4.78 15.17 24.64
CA GLY A 110 5.88 14.82 25.52
C GLY A 110 7.03 14.12 24.80
N LEU A 111 6.72 13.28 23.81
CA LEU A 111 7.70 12.64 22.93
C LEU A 111 8.48 13.69 22.10
N ARG A 112 7.77 14.56 21.37
CA ARG A 112 8.39 15.55 20.46
C ARG A 112 9.13 16.68 21.17
N MET A 113 8.77 16.96 22.43
CA MET A 113 9.42 18.02 23.21
C MET A 113 10.93 17.76 23.40
N ALA A 114 11.35 16.50 23.52
CA ALA A 114 12.77 16.15 23.58
C ALA A 114 13.54 16.67 22.36
N SER A 115 13.00 16.40 21.16
CA SER A 115 13.58 16.84 19.89
C SER A 115 13.59 18.36 19.75
N ALA A 116 12.53 19.03 20.20
CA ALA A 116 12.45 20.49 20.17
C ALA A 116 13.53 21.12 21.05
N ILE A 117 13.75 20.56 22.25
CA ILE A 117 14.79 21.01 23.18
C ILE A 117 16.18 20.81 22.56
N PHE A 118 16.51 19.60 22.07
CA PHE A 118 17.85 19.33 21.53
C PHE A 118 18.13 20.06 20.21
N GLY A 119 17.11 20.20 19.35
CA GLY A 119 17.17 21.01 18.15
C GLY A 119 17.35 22.50 18.41
N THR A 120 16.91 23.00 19.57
CA THR A 120 17.23 24.37 20.03
C THR A 120 18.61 24.45 20.67
N LEU A 121 18.97 23.48 21.51
CA LEU A 121 20.25 23.49 22.22
C LEU A 121 21.44 23.43 21.27
N SER A 122 21.31 22.77 20.13
CA SER A 122 22.35 22.70 19.08
C SER A 122 22.77 24.07 18.51
N LEU A 123 21.90 25.08 18.57
CA LEU A 123 22.20 26.44 18.10
C LEU A 123 23.35 27.06 18.89
N VAL A 124 23.53 26.67 20.17
CA VAL A 124 24.54 27.21 21.08
C VAL A 124 25.95 26.71 20.74
N PRO A 125 26.27 25.39 20.73
CA PRO A 125 27.57 24.91 20.30
C PRO A 125 27.85 25.25 18.84
N PHE A 126 26.83 25.30 17.97
CA PHE A 126 26.99 25.76 16.60
C PHE A 126 27.47 27.22 16.54
N TYR A 127 26.83 28.13 17.28
CA TYR A 127 27.26 29.52 17.38
C TYR A 127 28.73 29.62 17.81
N PHE A 128 29.10 28.92 18.88
CA PHE A 128 30.46 28.97 19.40
C PHE A 128 31.49 28.38 18.44
N LEU A 129 31.15 27.29 17.73
CA LEU A 129 31.97 26.71 16.68
C LEU A 129 32.24 27.70 15.55
N VAL A 130 31.19 28.30 14.99
CA VAL A 130 31.34 29.27 13.88
C VAL A 130 32.07 30.53 14.35
N ARG A 131 31.81 30.98 15.58
CA ARG A 131 32.53 32.11 16.18
C ARG A 131 34.01 31.83 16.31
N LEU A 132 34.39 30.61 16.66
CA LEU A 132 35.78 30.19 16.75
C LEU A 132 36.48 30.22 15.40
N LEU A 133 35.79 29.76 14.35
CA LEU A 133 36.34 29.66 13.00
C LEU A 133 36.42 31.00 12.25
N PHE A 134 35.37 31.82 12.34
CA PHE A 134 35.18 32.98 11.45
C PHE A 134 34.77 34.28 12.19
N GLY A 135 34.67 34.23 13.52
CA GLY A 135 34.31 35.41 14.33
C GLY A 135 32.81 35.63 14.50
N ARG A 136 32.48 36.67 15.27
CA ARG A 136 31.13 36.93 15.80
C ARG A 136 30.07 37.20 14.75
N GLN A 137 30.37 38.01 13.73
CA GLN A 137 29.36 38.41 12.72
C GLN A 137 28.88 37.19 11.95
N MET A 138 29.83 36.40 11.47
CA MET A 138 29.60 35.14 10.78
C MET A 138 28.82 34.13 11.63
N ALA A 139 29.14 34.04 12.92
CA ALA A 139 28.43 33.18 13.86
C ALA A 139 26.96 33.58 14.04
N LEU A 140 26.67 34.88 14.21
CA LEU A 140 25.29 35.37 14.34
C LEU A 140 24.48 35.10 13.08
N ILE A 141 25.02 35.42 11.90
CA ILE A 141 24.33 35.19 10.61
C ILE A 141 24.01 33.71 10.43
N SER A 142 25.02 32.84 10.57
CA SER A 142 24.84 31.40 10.36
C SER A 142 23.85 30.80 11.36
N THR A 143 23.89 31.25 12.62
CA THR A 143 22.98 30.74 13.67
C THR A 143 21.55 31.19 13.43
N VAL A 144 21.31 32.41 12.94
CA VAL A 144 19.97 32.85 12.52
C VAL A 144 19.45 31.95 11.39
N LEU A 145 20.26 31.71 10.36
CA LEU A 145 19.86 30.88 9.22
C LEU A 145 19.52 29.43 9.65
N LEU A 146 20.34 28.83 10.51
CA LEU A 146 20.08 27.49 11.06
C LEU A 146 18.82 27.48 11.95
N ALA A 147 18.61 28.52 12.76
CA ALA A 147 17.47 28.62 13.67
C ALA A 147 16.12 28.64 12.93
N VAL A 148 16.08 29.30 11.78
CA VAL A 148 14.86 29.46 10.96
C VAL A 148 14.74 28.47 9.81
N SER A 149 15.72 27.59 9.61
CA SER A 149 15.70 26.57 8.55
C SER A 149 14.48 25.67 8.68
N HIS A 150 13.67 25.59 7.62
CA HIS A 150 12.47 24.75 7.61
C HIS A 150 12.79 23.26 7.82
N TRP A 151 13.90 22.76 7.26
CA TRP A 151 14.35 21.37 7.47
C TRP A 151 14.90 21.13 8.86
N TYR A 152 15.64 22.09 9.43
CA TYR A 152 16.12 21.90 10.79
C TYR A 152 14.98 22.01 11.81
N ILE A 153 13.99 22.86 11.55
CA ILE A 153 12.73 22.89 12.31
C ILE A 153 12.01 21.55 12.18
N HIS A 154 11.89 20.99 10.98
CA HIS A 154 11.24 19.69 10.75
C HIS A 154 11.79 18.57 11.64
N PHE A 155 13.09 18.29 11.57
CA PHE A 155 13.70 17.25 12.40
C PHE A 155 13.71 17.58 13.90
N SER A 156 13.71 18.87 14.25
CA SER A 156 13.54 19.29 15.66
C SER A 156 12.12 19.08 16.18
N ARG A 157 11.18 18.64 15.35
CA ARG A 157 9.76 18.45 15.72
C ARG A 157 9.30 17.00 15.60
N LEU A 158 10.13 16.12 15.05
CA LEU A 158 9.92 14.68 15.04
C LEU A 158 10.53 14.07 16.31
N GLY A 159 9.79 13.24 17.02
CA GLY A 159 10.24 12.47 18.19
C GLY A 159 11.22 11.36 17.84
N LEU A 160 12.36 11.71 17.24
CA LEU A 160 13.38 10.79 16.71
C LEU A 160 14.77 11.20 17.17
N ASN A 161 15.61 10.22 17.51
CA ASN A 161 16.97 10.41 18.02
C ASN A 161 17.97 11.08 17.02
N ASN A 162 17.59 11.29 15.76
CA ASN A 162 18.45 11.90 14.74
C ASN A 162 18.85 13.36 15.05
N VAL A 163 17.96 14.17 15.64
CA VAL A 163 18.27 15.58 15.96
C VAL A 163 19.34 15.75 17.05
N LEU A 164 19.62 14.68 17.80
CA LEU A 164 20.71 14.66 18.78
C LEU A 164 22.08 14.73 18.09
N THR A 165 22.21 14.23 16.85
CA THR A 165 23.47 14.21 16.11
C THR A 165 24.09 15.61 15.96
N PRO A 166 23.42 16.62 15.36
CA PRO A 166 23.98 17.96 15.23
C PRO A 166 24.45 18.60 16.55
N PHE A 167 23.77 18.30 17.67
CA PHE A 167 24.15 18.83 18.98
C PHE A 167 25.51 18.29 19.43
N PHE A 168 25.67 16.96 19.50
CA PHE A 168 26.93 16.33 19.92
C PHE A 168 28.05 16.56 18.92
N GLU A 169 27.74 16.59 17.63
CA GLU A 169 28.69 16.88 16.57
C GLU A 169 29.27 18.30 16.67
N CYS A 170 28.43 19.33 16.79
CA CYS A 170 28.89 20.70 16.96
C CYS A 170 29.69 20.87 18.26
N LEU A 171 29.30 20.16 19.33
CA LEU A 171 30.02 20.18 20.61
C LEU A 171 31.42 19.57 20.47
N ALA A 172 31.53 18.41 19.84
CA ALA A 172 32.79 17.73 19.56
C ALA A 172 33.72 18.63 18.74
N PHE A 173 33.23 19.19 17.63
CA PHE A 173 34.02 20.05 16.77
C PHE A 173 34.42 21.37 17.44
N TYR A 174 33.51 22.00 18.21
CA TYR A 174 33.82 23.21 18.95
C TYR A 174 34.98 22.99 19.91
N PHE A 175 34.88 21.95 20.75
CA PHE A 175 35.90 21.67 21.75
C PHE A 175 37.21 21.16 21.16
N LEU A 176 37.17 20.37 20.09
CA LEU A 176 38.37 19.96 19.35
C LEU A 176 39.14 21.19 18.87
N LEU A 177 38.47 22.08 18.13
CA LEU A 177 39.13 23.26 17.55
C LEU A 177 39.55 24.26 18.63
N LYS A 178 38.76 24.40 19.70
CA LYS A 178 39.11 25.24 20.84
C LYS A 178 40.34 24.69 21.55
N GLY A 179 40.39 23.39 21.80
CA GLY A 179 41.53 22.71 22.42
C GLY A 179 42.80 22.81 21.59
N LEU A 180 42.70 22.66 20.26
CA LEU A 180 43.83 22.86 19.34
C LEU A 180 44.39 24.29 19.35
N HIS A 181 43.63 25.28 19.84
CA HIS A 181 44.11 26.65 20.03
C HIS A 181 44.56 26.93 21.46
N SER A 182 43.75 26.52 22.46
CA SER A 182 43.96 26.81 23.88
C SER A 182 45.00 25.90 24.55
N ARG A 183 45.24 24.72 23.98
CA ARG A 183 45.97 23.59 24.56
C ARG A 183 45.47 23.13 25.93
N LYS A 184 44.24 23.47 26.31
CA LYS A 184 43.67 23.01 27.57
C LYS A 184 43.22 21.56 27.44
N GLU A 185 43.78 20.68 28.25
CA GLU A 185 43.43 19.25 28.30
C GLU A 185 41.92 19.04 28.48
N LEU A 186 41.27 19.90 29.28
CA LEU A 186 39.83 19.87 29.51
C LEU A 186 39.00 20.07 28.23
N ASP A 187 39.47 20.88 27.27
CA ASP A 187 38.77 21.04 26.00
C ASP A 187 38.83 19.74 25.18
N PHE A 188 39.96 19.01 25.21
CA PHE A 188 40.06 17.69 24.56
C PHE A 188 39.24 16.61 25.27
N VAL A 189 39.12 16.67 26.59
CA VAL A 189 38.20 15.82 27.36
C VAL A 189 36.77 16.04 26.90
N TRP A 190 36.29 17.29 26.85
CA TRP A 190 34.93 17.59 26.39
C TRP A 190 34.69 17.19 24.93
N SER A 191 35.69 17.38 24.05
CA SER A 191 35.64 16.88 22.68
C SER A 191 35.46 15.36 22.65
N GLY A 192 36.30 14.62 23.39
CA GLY A 192 36.22 13.17 23.48
C GLY A 192 34.87 12.68 24.02
N LEU A 193 34.39 13.26 25.11
CA LEU A 193 33.08 12.93 25.67
C LEU A 193 31.95 13.18 24.69
N ALA A 194 31.97 14.30 23.96
CA ALA A 194 30.96 14.60 22.94
C ALA A 194 30.98 13.58 21.79
N ILE A 195 32.16 13.14 21.35
CA ILE A 195 32.31 12.06 20.35
C ILE A 195 31.71 10.76 20.88
N GLY A 196 32.09 10.34 22.09
CA GLY A 196 31.64 9.07 22.67
C GLY A 196 30.14 9.04 22.95
N PHE A 197 29.56 10.11 23.51
CA PHE A 197 28.10 10.21 23.70
C PHE A 197 27.35 10.35 22.37
N GLY A 198 27.94 11.02 21.38
CA GLY A 198 27.39 11.08 20.03
C GLY A 198 27.17 9.69 19.43
N LEU A 199 28.01 8.70 19.75
CA LEU A 199 27.85 7.32 19.27
C LEU A 199 26.63 6.57 19.84
N TYR A 200 26.02 7.08 20.92
CA TYR A 200 24.76 6.56 21.45
C TYR A 200 23.53 7.13 20.75
N THR A 201 23.69 8.11 19.87
CA THR A 201 22.56 8.79 19.22
C THR A 201 22.15 8.06 17.93
N TYR A 202 22.10 8.75 16.79
CA TYR A 202 21.77 8.16 15.50
C TYR A 202 23.02 7.70 14.75
N HIS A 203 22.85 6.76 13.80
CA HIS A 203 23.97 6.16 13.06
C HIS A 203 24.85 7.18 12.32
N SER A 204 24.30 8.33 11.89
CA SER A 204 25.08 9.39 11.24
C SER A 204 26.17 9.98 12.14
N SER A 205 26.02 9.94 13.47
CA SER A 205 27.05 10.38 14.42
C SER A 205 28.35 9.57 14.32
N ARG A 206 28.29 8.36 13.74
CA ARG A 206 29.47 7.51 13.47
C ARG A 206 30.42 8.12 12.43
N LEU A 207 30.00 9.16 11.71
CA LEU A 207 30.86 9.90 10.79
C LEU A 207 31.84 10.84 11.51
N VAL A 208 31.51 11.31 12.72
CA VAL A 208 32.38 12.21 13.49
C VAL A 208 33.75 11.58 13.80
N PRO A 209 33.83 10.34 14.31
CA PRO A 209 35.09 9.61 14.46
C PRO A 209 35.85 9.34 13.15
N LEU A 210 35.25 9.52 11.97
CA LEU A 210 35.93 9.40 10.67
C LEU A 210 36.46 10.75 10.18
N ILE A 211 35.69 11.82 10.39
CA ILE A 211 36.05 13.18 10.00
C ILE A 211 37.26 13.69 10.81
N ILE A 212 37.27 13.46 12.12
CA ILE A 212 38.32 13.99 13.01
C ILE A 212 39.73 13.46 12.66
N PRO A 213 39.96 12.15 12.50
CA PRO A 213 41.27 11.64 12.09
C PRO A 213 41.76 12.21 10.75
N VAL A 214 40.87 12.36 9.77
CA VAL A 214 41.24 12.94 8.46
C VAL A 214 41.65 14.42 8.61
N PHE A 215 40.94 15.18 9.45
CA PHE A 215 41.32 16.55 9.76
C PHE A 215 42.66 16.65 10.52
N LEU A 216 42.88 15.78 11.51
CA LEU A 216 44.15 15.73 12.26
C LEU A 216 45.32 15.29 11.37
N ALA A 217 45.10 14.36 10.43
CA ALA A 217 46.09 13.95 9.44
C ALA A 217 46.45 15.11 8.51
N TYR A 218 45.46 15.89 8.06
CA TYR A 218 45.72 17.13 7.31
C TYR A 218 46.62 18.08 8.13
N ARG A 219 46.29 18.33 9.40
CA ARG A 219 47.12 19.19 10.29
C ARG A 219 48.54 18.64 10.46
N LEU A 220 48.68 17.33 10.61
CA LEU A 220 49.98 16.65 10.69
C LEU A 220 50.84 16.89 9.44
N ILE A 221 50.22 16.85 8.26
CA ILE A 221 50.88 17.04 6.97
C ILE A 221 51.23 18.52 6.73
N THR A 222 50.34 19.44 7.10
CA THR A 222 50.51 20.87 6.79
C THR A 222 51.31 21.65 7.85
N GLU A 223 51.35 21.19 9.10
CA GLU A 223 51.98 21.91 10.22
C GLU A 223 53.17 21.13 10.80
N LYS A 224 54.38 21.67 10.61
CA LYS A 224 55.61 21.06 11.13
C LYS A 224 55.58 20.97 12.66
N GLY A 225 55.85 19.77 13.19
CA GLY A 225 55.90 19.54 14.64
C GLY A 225 54.52 19.45 15.32
N PHE A 226 53.43 19.40 14.55
CA PHE A 226 52.06 19.29 15.07
C PHE A 226 51.89 18.13 16.06
N LEU A 227 52.31 16.91 15.66
CA LEU A 227 52.20 15.72 16.52
C LEU A 227 52.97 15.86 17.81
N ARG A 228 54.23 16.32 17.74
CA ARG A 228 55.05 16.54 18.95
C ARG A 228 54.40 17.54 19.92
N SER A 229 53.60 18.46 19.39
CA SER A 229 52.96 19.53 20.16
C SER A 229 51.57 19.16 20.72
N HIS A 230 50.92 18.12 20.18
CA HIS A 230 49.52 17.79 20.49
C HIS A 230 49.26 16.29 20.77
N TYR A 231 50.28 15.42 20.78
CA TYR A 231 50.06 13.97 20.92
C TYR A 231 49.38 13.62 22.25
N ARG A 232 49.75 14.30 23.34
CA ARG A 232 49.21 14.04 24.68
C ARG A 232 47.72 14.38 24.71
N GLU A 233 47.36 15.53 24.15
CA GLU A 233 46.00 16.05 24.07
C GLU A 233 45.11 15.19 23.17
N ILE A 234 45.63 14.72 22.03
CA ILE A 234 44.94 13.78 21.14
C ILE A 234 44.69 12.45 21.86
N VAL A 235 45.67 11.93 22.61
CA VAL A 235 45.51 10.71 23.42
C VAL A 235 44.45 10.91 24.51
N ILE A 236 44.42 12.07 25.18
CA ILE A 236 43.38 12.40 26.17
C ILE A 236 42.00 12.41 25.53
N MET A 237 41.85 13.02 24.34
CA MET A 237 40.58 13.02 23.61
C MET A 237 40.12 11.61 23.25
N ILE A 238 41.02 10.77 22.73
CA ILE A 238 40.71 9.37 22.39
C ILE A 238 40.33 8.61 23.66
N ALA A 239 41.06 8.78 24.77
CA ALA A 239 40.74 8.14 26.03
C ALA A 239 39.36 8.56 26.56
N ALA A 240 39.01 9.86 26.49
CA ALA A 240 37.71 10.36 26.90
C ALA A 240 36.57 9.82 25.99
N ALA A 241 36.79 9.76 24.67
CA ALA A 241 35.83 9.18 23.73
C ALA A 241 35.61 7.69 23.98
N THR A 242 36.70 6.93 24.12
CA THR A 242 36.65 5.51 24.45
C THR A 242 35.97 5.29 25.79
N PHE A 243 36.24 6.11 26.80
CA PHE A 243 35.62 5.98 28.12
C PHE A 243 34.11 6.23 28.08
N ALA A 244 33.66 7.26 27.35
CA ALA A 244 32.24 7.55 27.14
C ALA A 244 31.54 6.43 26.34
N PHE A 245 32.18 5.91 25.30
CA PHE A 245 31.65 4.83 24.45
C PHE A 245 31.80 3.43 25.08
N ALA A 246 32.67 3.26 26.09
CA ALA A 246 33.10 1.95 26.57
C ALA A 246 31.96 0.97 26.90
N PRO A 247 30.86 1.36 27.57
CA PRO A 247 29.77 0.42 27.85
C PRO A 247 29.17 -0.20 26.57
N LEU A 248 28.79 0.63 25.61
CA LEU A 248 28.27 0.17 24.31
C LEU A 248 29.34 -0.55 23.48
N GLY A 249 30.60 -0.11 23.57
CA GLY A 249 31.73 -0.79 22.92
C GLY A 249 31.95 -2.21 23.45
N LEU A 250 31.85 -2.41 24.76
CA LEU A 250 31.93 -3.73 25.40
C LEU A 250 30.77 -4.62 24.97
N TYR A 251 29.55 -4.07 24.92
CA TYR A 251 28.38 -4.76 24.39
C TYR A 251 28.60 -5.26 22.95
N PHE A 252 29.17 -4.42 22.07
CA PHE A 252 29.47 -4.82 20.69
C PHE A 252 30.63 -5.80 20.55
N ILE A 253 31.56 -5.87 21.51
CA ILE A 253 32.59 -6.91 21.52
C ILE A 253 31.93 -8.28 21.73
N GLU A 254 30.95 -8.36 22.63
CA GLU A 254 30.18 -9.57 22.89
C GLU A 254 29.16 -9.87 21.77
N HIS A 255 28.65 -8.85 21.09
CA HIS A 255 27.60 -8.93 20.08
C HIS A 255 28.02 -8.36 18.71
N SER A 256 29.17 -8.80 18.21
CA SER A 256 29.83 -8.21 17.03
C SER A 256 28.98 -8.15 15.75
N ARG A 257 28.04 -9.09 15.56
CA ARG A 257 27.11 -9.07 14.42
C ARG A 257 26.19 -7.84 14.40
N GLN A 258 25.75 -7.36 15.56
CA GLN A 258 24.87 -6.18 15.66
C GLN A 258 25.59 -4.87 15.34
N LEU A 259 26.92 -4.84 15.42
CA LEU A 259 27.68 -3.67 14.99
C LEU A 259 27.62 -3.50 13.46
N MET A 260 27.64 -4.61 12.72
CA MET A 260 27.69 -4.63 11.25
C MET A 260 26.32 -4.75 10.58
N SER A 261 25.29 -5.26 11.27
CA SER A 261 23.94 -5.50 10.75
C SER A 261 23.39 -4.31 9.94
N ARG A 262 23.49 -3.10 10.50
CA ARG A 262 23.00 -1.91 9.81
C ARG A 262 23.83 -1.54 8.60
N GLY A 263 25.16 -1.69 8.69
CA GLY A 263 26.07 -1.43 7.57
C GLY A 263 25.76 -2.34 6.38
N GLU A 264 25.58 -3.64 6.62
CA GLU A 264 25.21 -4.62 5.60
C GLU A 264 23.88 -4.26 4.94
N GLY A 265 22.88 -3.85 5.73
CA GLY A 265 21.55 -3.49 5.24
C GLY A 265 21.50 -2.21 4.40
N VAL A 266 22.39 -1.23 4.62
CA VAL A 266 22.31 0.07 3.92
C VAL A 266 23.41 0.31 2.90
N PHE A 267 24.52 -0.42 2.94
CA PHE A 267 25.65 -0.13 2.07
C PHE A 267 25.37 -0.58 0.64
N ILE A 268 25.72 0.26 -0.34
CA ILE A 268 25.33 0.05 -1.73
C ILE A 268 25.99 -1.17 -2.38
N PHE A 269 27.18 -1.56 -1.90
CA PHE A 269 27.95 -2.67 -2.45
C PHE A 269 27.61 -4.03 -1.84
N THR A 270 26.65 -4.10 -0.92
CA THR A 270 26.09 -5.38 -0.49
C THR A 270 25.38 -6.04 -1.67
N PRO A 271 25.55 -7.37 -1.91
CA PRO A 271 24.97 -8.04 -3.09
C PRO A 271 23.47 -7.80 -3.29
N SER A 272 22.66 -7.87 -2.23
CA SER A 272 21.21 -7.64 -2.27
C SER A 272 20.86 -6.21 -2.73
N ASN A 273 21.54 -5.21 -2.17
CA ASN A 273 21.32 -3.80 -2.47
C ASN A 273 21.75 -3.45 -3.90
N LEU A 274 22.88 -4.00 -4.35
CA LEU A 274 23.37 -3.76 -5.71
C LEU A 274 22.42 -4.36 -6.75
N THR A 275 21.89 -5.56 -6.51
CA THR A 275 20.87 -6.19 -7.36
C THR A 275 19.60 -5.34 -7.42
N HIS A 276 19.14 -4.80 -6.28
CA HIS A 276 18.01 -3.87 -6.25
C HIS A 276 18.26 -2.64 -7.14
N PHE A 277 19.43 -1.99 -7.04
CA PHE A 277 19.73 -0.82 -7.88
C PHE A 277 19.89 -1.13 -9.36
N PHE A 278 20.38 -2.32 -9.71
CA PHE A 278 20.45 -2.72 -11.11
C PHE A 278 19.07 -2.86 -11.74
N TYR A 279 18.10 -3.33 -10.96
CA TYR A 279 16.71 -3.37 -11.35
C TYR A 279 16.11 -1.96 -11.46
N VAL A 280 16.19 -1.15 -10.39
CA VAL A 280 15.56 0.18 -10.32
C VAL A 280 16.15 1.18 -11.32
N TYR A 281 17.46 1.17 -11.55
CA TYR A 281 18.12 2.11 -12.46
C TYR A 281 18.36 1.56 -13.86
N HIS A 282 17.84 0.36 -14.16
CA HIS A 282 17.99 -0.31 -15.45
C HIS A 282 19.45 -0.31 -15.96
N THR A 283 20.39 -0.65 -15.08
CA THR A 283 21.82 -0.68 -15.40
C THR A 283 22.53 -1.82 -14.69
N ARG A 284 23.65 -2.30 -15.23
CA ARG A 284 24.55 -3.27 -14.56
C ARG A 284 25.91 -2.67 -14.24
N ASP A 285 26.08 -1.35 -14.43
CA ASP A 285 27.33 -0.64 -14.18
C ASP A 285 27.28 0.04 -12.80
N PRO A 286 28.07 -0.41 -11.81
CA PRO A 286 28.14 0.21 -10.49
C PRO A 286 28.54 1.69 -10.53
N LEU A 287 29.35 2.12 -11.51
CA LEU A 287 29.74 3.53 -11.64
C LEU A 287 28.56 4.39 -12.07
N ARG A 288 27.68 3.86 -12.94
CA ARG A 288 26.44 4.54 -13.32
C ARG A 288 25.48 4.65 -12.13
N VAL A 289 25.39 3.63 -11.29
CA VAL A 289 24.63 3.70 -10.03
C VAL A 289 25.17 4.82 -9.14
N LEU A 290 26.49 4.87 -8.90
CA LEU A 290 27.11 5.94 -8.11
C LEU A 290 26.85 7.33 -8.70
N TRP A 291 26.90 7.47 -10.02
CA TRP A 291 26.61 8.74 -10.69
C TRP A 291 25.16 9.18 -10.47
N ILE A 292 24.18 8.28 -10.62
CA ILE A 292 22.76 8.57 -10.37
C ILE A 292 22.55 8.98 -8.91
N GLN A 293 23.07 8.20 -7.95
CA GLN A 293 22.99 8.52 -6.52
C GLN A 293 23.64 9.87 -6.20
N THR A 294 24.75 10.22 -6.86
CA THR A 294 25.43 11.51 -6.72
C THR A 294 24.55 12.66 -7.21
N VAL A 295 23.96 12.54 -8.40
CA VAL A 295 23.05 13.56 -8.97
C VAL A 295 21.82 13.72 -8.07
N HIS A 296 21.21 12.61 -7.62
CA HIS A 296 20.09 12.63 -6.71
C HIS A 296 20.44 13.35 -5.40
N THR A 297 21.57 12.99 -4.77
CA THR A 297 22.04 13.60 -3.53
C THR A 297 22.32 15.09 -3.69
N LEU A 298 23.00 15.53 -4.76
CA LEU A 298 23.30 16.95 -4.97
C LEU A 298 22.06 17.77 -5.37
N SER A 299 21.06 17.15 -6.00
CA SER A 299 19.83 17.83 -6.36
C SER A 299 18.98 18.22 -5.15
N VAL A 300 19.16 17.54 -4.02
CA VAL A 300 18.32 17.73 -2.82
C VAL A 300 18.48 19.12 -2.18
N PHE A 301 19.60 19.79 -2.43
CA PHE A 301 19.90 21.08 -1.81
C PHE A 301 19.09 22.22 -2.41
N ASN A 302 18.97 22.24 -3.74
CA ASN A 302 18.49 23.42 -4.48
C ASN A 302 17.33 23.12 -5.44
N TYR A 303 17.06 21.86 -5.78
CA TYR A 303 16.16 21.52 -6.90
C TYR A 303 15.02 20.58 -6.53
N ARG A 304 15.29 19.50 -5.79
CA ARG A 304 14.28 18.51 -5.36
C ARG A 304 14.29 18.39 -3.84
N GLY A 305 13.16 18.04 -3.23
CA GLY A 305 13.12 17.62 -1.83
C GLY A 305 13.34 16.12 -1.65
N ASP A 306 13.31 15.69 -0.39
CA ASP A 306 13.26 14.27 -0.04
C ASP A 306 11.83 13.75 -0.28
N THR A 307 11.71 12.67 -1.04
CA THR A 307 10.43 12.08 -1.43
C THR A 307 10.03 10.89 -0.57
N SER A 308 10.82 10.53 0.45
CA SER A 308 10.47 9.47 1.39
C SER A 308 9.14 9.78 2.06
N GLY A 309 8.20 8.83 2.01
CA GLY A 309 6.87 9.01 2.61
C GLY A 309 6.89 9.18 4.12
N GLN A 310 7.99 8.79 4.78
CA GLN A 310 8.15 8.74 6.23
C GLN A 310 8.77 10.03 6.81
N TYR A 311 9.76 10.61 6.12
CA TYR A 311 10.58 11.70 6.62
C TYR A 311 10.63 12.91 5.68
N GLY A 312 10.17 12.74 4.44
CA GLY A 312 10.39 13.67 3.34
C GLY A 312 9.56 14.94 3.43
N PHE A 313 10.25 16.06 3.20
CA PHE A 313 9.62 17.30 2.77
C PHE A 313 9.95 17.49 1.30
N ARG A 314 8.91 17.65 0.46
CA ARG A 314 9.06 17.72 -1.01
C ARG A 314 9.79 18.98 -1.49
N GLU A 315 10.03 19.95 -0.61
CA GLU A 315 10.85 21.12 -0.91
C GLU A 315 12.36 20.85 -0.68
N PRO A 316 13.25 21.47 -1.46
CA PRO A 316 14.71 21.33 -1.28
C PRO A 316 15.19 21.69 0.12
N ILE A 317 16.35 21.15 0.52
CA ILE A 317 16.93 21.39 1.86
C ILE A 317 17.09 22.87 2.18
N LEU A 318 17.45 23.66 1.17
CA LEU A 318 17.63 25.10 1.29
C LEU A 318 16.52 25.82 0.53
N ASP A 319 16.00 26.90 1.13
CA ASP A 319 15.14 27.82 0.39
C ASP A 319 15.93 28.49 -0.75
N PHE A 320 15.20 29.08 -1.71
CA PHE A 320 15.81 29.71 -2.88
C PHE A 320 16.91 30.73 -2.53
N TYR A 321 16.70 31.59 -1.53
CA TYR A 321 17.64 32.64 -1.18
C TYR A 321 18.88 32.06 -0.50
N THR A 322 18.68 31.16 0.47
CA THR A 322 19.79 30.48 1.14
C THR A 322 20.60 29.62 0.17
N SER A 323 19.95 28.99 -0.82
CA SER A 323 20.60 28.19 -1.87
C SER A 323 21.63 29.00 -2.67
N VAL A 324 21.28 30.24 -3.05
CA VAL A 324 22.20 31.13 -3.78
C VAL A 324 23.45 31.42 -2.95
N PHE A 325 23.26 31.79 -1.68
CA PHE A 325 24.38 32.06 -0.78
C PHE A 325 25.20 30.81 -0.46
N PHE A 326 24.56 29.66 -0.32
CA PHE A 326 25.22 28.37 -0.12
C PHE A 326 26.15 28.04 -1.28
N VAL A 327 25.69 28.13 -2.53
CA VAL A 327 26.52 27.83 -3.71
C VAL A 327 27.74 28.77 -3.78
N LEU A 328 27.53 30.07 -3.58
CA LEU A 328 28.62 31.06 -3.57
C LEU A 328 29.61 30.81 -2.44
N GLY A 329 29.12 30.48 -1.24
CA GLY A 329 29.93 30.20 -0.07
C GLY A 329 30.73 28.90 -0.19
N LEU A 330 30.12 27.85 -0.76
CA LEU A 330 30.79 26.59 -1.06
C LEU A 330 31.90 26.83 -2.10
N ALA A 331 31.62 27.54 -3.19
CA ALA A 331 32.62 27.89 -4.21
C ALA A 331 33.78 28.72 -3.61
N TYR A 332 33.46 29.71 -2.76
CA TYR A 332 34.48 30.47 -2.05
C TYR A 332 35.33 29.58 -1.12
N SER A 333 34.69 28.71 -0.34
CA SER A 333 35.40 27.80 0.57
C SER A 333 36.30 26.82 -0.18
N LEU A 334 35.84 26.28 -1.31
CA LEU A 334 36.64 25.43 -2.20
C LEU A 334 37.84 26.19 -2.78
N SER A 335 37.68 27.47 -3.15
CA SER A 335 38.82 28.30 -3.60
C SER A 335 39.89 28.50 -2.51
N GLN A 336 39.48 28.43 -1.24
CA GLN A 336 40.32 28.62 -0.05
C GLN A 336 40.67 27.30 0.65
N TRP A 337 40.52 26.14 -0.01
CA TRP A 337 40.65 24.81 0.61
C TRP A 337 41.97 24.55 1.35
N ARG A 338 43.04 25.31 1.06
CA ARG A 338 44.33 25.20 1.76
C ARG A 338 44.34 25.85 3.14
N ARG A 339 43.36 26.69 3.47
CA ARG A 339 43.19 27.25 4.82
C ARG A 339 42.50 26.22 5.69
N ARG A 340 43.01 26.03 6.91
CA ARG A 340 42.57 24.98 7.84
C ARG A 340 41.06 25.03 8.15
N GLU A 341 40.48 26.22 8.27
CA GLU A 341 39.06 26.42 8.55
C GLU A 341 38.20 25.95 7.36
N HIS A 342 38.61 26.29 6.14
CA HIS A 342 37.91 25.90 4.91
C HIS A 342 38.10 24.43 4.56
N PHE A 343 39.29 23.88 4.81
CA PHE A 343 39.51 22.44 4.68
C PHE A 343 38.56 21.65 5.58
N PHE A 344 38.44 22.07 6.85
CA PHE A 344 37.53 21.45 7.81
C PHE A 344 36.07 21.48 7.35
N LEU A 345 35.56 22.62 6.89
CA LEU A 345 34.17 22.71 6.39
C LEU A 345 33.93 21.80 5.18
N ASN A 346 34.85 21.77 4.23
CA ASN A 346 34.72 20.92 3.04
C ASN A 346 34.80 19.43 3.41
N LEU A 347 35.70 19.05 4.31
CA LEU A 347 35.80 17.68 4.79
C LEU A 347 34.50 17.25 5.48
N TRP A 348 33.96 18.08 6.37
CA TRP A 348 32.70 17.80 7.06
C TRP A 348 31.54 17.62 6.07
N PHE A 349 31.39 18.54 5.11
CA PHE A 349 30.34 18.49 4.09
C PHE A 349 30.46 17.27 3.17
N TRP A 350 31.62 17.07 2.54
CA TRP A 350 31.79 16.00 1.54
C TRP A 350 31.84 14.61 2.17
N ALA A 351 32.45 14.44 3.35
CA ALA A 351 32.46 13.14 4.03
C ALA A 351 31.03 12.69 4.38
N THR A 352 30.18 13.63 4.81
CA THR A 352 28.78 13.33 5.15
C THR A 352 27.95 12.96 3.93
N ILE A 353 28.13 13.67 2.81
CA ILE A 353 27.43 13.37 1.55
C ILE A 353 27.82 11.99 1.00
N VAL A 354 29.13 11.69 0.97
CA VAL A 354 29.64 10.45 0.38
C VAL A 354 29.23 9.26 1.24
N ALA A 355 29.51 9.29 2.55
CA ALA A 355 29.27 8.15 3.43
C ALA A 355 27.81 8.03 3.88
N GLY A 356 27.08 9.14 4.02
CA GLY A 356 25.71 9.17 4.52
C GLY A 356 24.62 9.06 3.44
N SER A 357 24.95 9.27 2.17
CA SER A 357 23.97 9.22 1.07
C SER A 357 24.48 8.44 -0.14
N ILE A 358 25.53 8.90 -0.83
CA ILE A 358 25.98 8.33 -2.12
C ILE A 358 26.31 6.83 -2.02
N LEU A 359 26.93 6.41 -0.92
CA LEU A 359 27.31 5.01 -0.68
C LEU A 359 26.24 4.18 0.04
N THR A 360 25.02 4.70 0.17
CA THR A 360 23.92 4.05 0.89
C THR A 360 22.70 3.83 0.01
N VAL A 361 21.78 2.98 0.46
CA VAL A 361 20.49 2.75 -0.20
C VAL A 361 19.59 4.00 -0.17
N ASP A 362 18.69 4.13 -1.13
CA ASP A 362 17.65 5.18 -1.19
C ASP A 362 18.17 6.63 -1.18
N ALA A 363 19.20 6.94 -1.98
CA ALA A 363 19.69 8.32 -2.04
C ALA A 363 18.72 9.24 -2.82
N PRO A 364 18.31 10.40 -2.27
CA PRO A 364 18.70 10.93 -0.96
C PRO A 364 17.79 10.43 0.17
N PHE A 365 18.39 10.03 1.30
CA PHE A 365 17.68 9.75 2.54
C PHE A 365 18.11 10.73 3.63
N THR A 366 17.33 11.79 3.84
CA THR A 366 17.73 12.95 4.65
C THR A 366 18.02 12.68 6.13
N PRO A 367 17.42 11.69 6.83
CA PRO A 367 17.80 11.40 8.21
C PRO A 367 19.29 11.05 8.38
N ARG A 368 19.92 10.42 7.38
CA ARG A 368 21.38 10.13 7.40
C ARG A 368 22.24 11.37 7.14
N LEU A 369 21.65 12.38 6.54
CA LEU A 369 22.33 13.64 6.20
C LEU A 369 22.15 14.72 7.26
N ILE A 370 21.41 14.47 8.35
CA ILE A 370 21.10 15.50 9.36
C ILE A 370 22.34 16.17 9.96
N GLY A 371 23.45 15.44 10.11
CA GLY A 371 24.72 15.97 10.61
C GLY A 371 25.37 17.02 9.69
N MET A 372 25.02 17.04 8.39
CA MET A 372 25.53 18.06 7.46
C MET A 372 24.80 19.39 7.58
N ILE A 373 23.57 19.41 8.11
CA ILE A 373 22.71 20.61 8.08
C ILE A 373 23.43 21.85 8.64
N PRO A 374 24.14 21.80 9.78
CA PRO A 374 24.85 22.98 10.30
C PRO A 374 25.89 23.55 9.31
N VAL A 375 26.67 22.71 8.61
CA VAL A 375 27.71 23.19 7.68
C VAL A 375 27.14 23.90 6.46
N LEU A 376 25.93 23.54 6.01
CA LEU A 376 25.24 24.23 4.90
C LEU A 376 25.05 25.72 5.21
N PHE A 377 24.65 26.03 6.46
CA PHE A 377 24.41 27.40 6.89
C PHE A 377 25.71 28.16 7.19
N VAL A 378 26.82 27.46 7.45
CA VAL A 378 28.15 28.09 7.46
C VAL A 378 28.55 28.52 6.04
N PHE A 379 28.30 27.72 5.00
CA PHE A 379 28.57 28.17 3.64
C PHE A 379 27.71 29.38 3.26
N ALA A 380 26.39 29.34 3.54
CA ALA A 380 25.52 30.47 3.26
C ALA A 380 25.95 31.74 4.03
N GLY A 381 26.31 31.61 5.30
CA GLY A 381 26.85 32.72 6.08
C GLY A 381 28.15 33.28 5.51
N LEU A 382 29.06 32.43 5.00
CA LEU A 382 30.36 32.87 4.45
C LEU A 382 30.16 33.83 3.27
N ALA A 383 29.21 33.52 2.39
CA ALA A 383 28.89 34.40 1.27
C ALA A 383 28.36 35.75 1.78
N LEU A 384 27.40 35.74 2.70
CA LEU A 384 26.82 36.96 3.28
C LEU A 384 27.85 37.83 4.01
N ASP A 385 28.74 37.21 4.80
CA ASP A 385 29.80 37.90 5.54
C ASP A 385 30.81 38.55 4.58
N LYS A 386 31.23 37.84 3.53
CA LYS A 386 32.19 38.37 2.55
C LYS A 386 31.59 39.49 1.70
N THR A 387 30.32 39.35 1.30
CA THR A 387 29.57 40.44 0.66
C THR A 387 29.49 41.65 1.59
N TRP A 388 29.27 41.45 2.89
CA TRP A 388 29.26 42.51 3.89
C TRP A 388 30.60 43.21 4.07
N GLU A 389 31.69 42.46 4.13
CA GLU A 389 33.02 43.00 4.28
C GLU A 389 33.39 43.92 3.10
N GLN A 390 33.15 43.47 1.86
CA GLN A 390 33.44 44.25 0.66
C GLN A 390 32.62 45.55 0.60
N LEU A 391 31.32 45.47 0.91
CA LEU A 391 30.44 46.64 0.87
C LEU A 391 30.73 47.62 2.02
N ARG A 392 31.10 47.11 3.20
CA ARG A 392 31.52 47.96 4.34
C ARG A 392 32.76 48.78 4.02
N GLN A 393 33.66 48.26 3.18
CA GLN A 393 34.84 48.99 2.69
C GLN A 393 34.47 50.02 1.61
N ALA A 394 33.46 49.74 0.77
CA ALA A 394 33.03 50.63 -0.31
C ALA A 394 32.21 51.87 0.15
N PHE A 395 31.48 51.80 1.28
CA PHE A 395 30.53 52.85 1.68
C PHE A 395 30.92 53.68 2.93
N LYS A 396 30.60 54.99 2.90
CA LYS A 396 30.71 55.95 4.04
C LYS A 396 29.84 55.55 5.25
N PRO A 397 30.04 56.11 6.47
CA PRO A 397 29.35 55.68 7.70
C PRO A 397 27.82 55.64 7.65
N LYS A 398 27.17 56.56 6.90
CA LYS A 398 25.72 56.53 6.68
C LYS A 398 25.27 55.33 5.83
N GLY A 399 26.07 54.95 4.82
CA GLY A 399 25.82 53.77 3.97
C GLY A 399 25.88 52.45 4.74
N LYS A 400 26.73 52.37 5.78
CA LYS A 400 26.84 51.18 6.64
C LYS A 400 25.55 50.83 7.37
N ARG A 401 24.74 51.83 7.76
CA ARG A 401 23.44 51.60 8.43
C ARG A 401 22.39 51.04 7.47
N TYR A 402 22.31 51.58 6.25
CA TYR A 402 21.38 51.08 5.22
C TYR A 402 21.69 49.64 4.86
N PHE A 403 22.97 49.29 4.72
CA PHE A 403 23.35 47.94 4.37
C PHE A 403 23.11 46.95 5.52
N ALA A 404 23.33 47.34 6.78
CA ALA A 404 23.01 46.49 7.93
C ALA A 404 21.50 46.21 8.00
N THR A 405 20.69 47.22 7.65
CA THR A 405 19.24 47.10 7.51
C THR A 405 18.89 46.14 6.38
N ALA A 406 19.59 46.20 5.23
CA ALA A 406 19.36 45.28 4.11
C ALA A 406 19.63 43.82 4.50
N ILE A 407 20.75 43.53 5.19
CA ILE A 407 21.01 42.16 5.69
C ILE A 407 19.93 41.71 6.67
N ALA A 408 19.52 42.58 7.60
CA ALA A 408 18.46 42.25 8.55
C ALA A 408 17.13 41.95 7.84
N LEU A 409 16.78 42.71 6.79
CA LEU A 409 15.60 42.47 5.96
C LEU A 409 15.72 41.17 5.15
N THR A 410 16.90 40.85 4.61
CA THR A 410 17.14 39.58 3.92
C THR A 410 16.98 38.39 4.87
N LEU A 411 17.56 38.47 6.08
CA LEU A 411 17.41 37.42 7.10
C LEU A 411 15.94 37.28 7.54
N LEU A 412 15.22 38.39 7.67
CA LEU A 412 13.78 38.38 7.97
C LEU A 412 12.98 37.73 6.83
N LEU A 413 13.29 38.04 5.57
CA LEU A 413 12.65 37.43 4.40
C LEU A 413 12.90 35.92 4.36
N ILE A 414 14.13 35.47 4.61
CA ILE A 414 14.48 34.05 4.71
C ILE A 414 13.68 33.38 5.84
N ALA A 415 13.61 34.02 7.01
CA ALA A 415 12.84 33.52 8.14
C ALA A 415 11.34 33.38 7.83
N CYS A 416 10.74 34.39 7.19
CA CYS A 416 9.35 34.34 6.75
C CYS A 416 9.12 33.25 5.69
N THR A 417 10.05 33.10 4.73
CA THR A 417 9.95 32.11 3.66
C THR A 417 10.02 30.68 4.19
N ASN A 418 10.96 30.41 5.11
CA ASN A 418 11.09 29.10 5.75
C ASN A 418 9.94 28.83 6.73
N GLY A 419 9.47 29.86 7.44
CA GLY A 419 8.29 29.78 8.28
C GLY A 419 7.03 29.39 7.49
N ASP A 420 6.79 30.04 6.34
CA ASP A 420 5.70 29.68 5.42
C ASP A 420 5.89 28.27 4.82
N ALA A 421 7.13 27.92 4.44
CA ALA A 421 7.45 26.59 3.93
C ALA A 421 7.00 25.51 4.91
N TYR A 422 7.37 25.62 6.18
CA TYR A 422 7.05 24.60 7.19
C TYR A 422 5.64 24.74 7.77
N LEU A 423 5.25 25.92 8.23
CA LEU A 423 3.99 26.13 8.96
C LEU A 423 2.75 26.29 8.05
N ASN A 424 2.94 26.36 6.73
CA ASN A 424 1.83 26.48 5.78
C ASN A 424 1.94 25.46 4.65
N ARG A 425 3.02 25.48 3.84
CA ARG A 425 3.11 24.62 2.65
C ARG A 425 3.29 23.14 3.00
N TYR A 426 4.23 22.80 3.88
CA TYR A 426 4.44 21.42 4.34
C TYR A 426 3.18 20.84 4.97
N ILE A 427 2.55 21.59 5.88
CA ILE A 427 1.33 21.13 6.56
C ILE A 427 0.19 20.91 5.56
N ARG A 428 0.04 21.73 4.52
CA ARG A 428 -0.95 21.48 3.47
C ARG A 428 -0.64 20.24 2.65
N GLN A 429 0.64 20.01 2.34
CA GLN A 429 1.07 18.81 1.61
C GLN A 429 0.90 17.53 2.42
N GLN A 430 1.16 17.60 3.73
CA GLN A 430 0.99 16.49 4.66
C GLN A 430 -0.43 16.40 5.21
N LYS A 431 -1.29 17.37 4.90
CA LYS A 431 -2.71 17.22 5.17
C LYS A 431 -3.28 16.45 3.98
N PRO A 432 -3.50 15.15 4.20
CA PRO A 432 -3.93 14.65 5.51
C PRO A 432 -3.06 13.66 6.25
N MET A 433 -3.39 13.52 7.54
CA MET A 433 -2.76 12.57 8.44
C MET A 433 -2.74 11.17 7.86
N SER A 434 -1.68 10.41 8.19
CA SER A 434 -1.62 9.00 7.83
C SER A 434 -2.85 8.27 8.36
N GLY A 435 -3.41 7.35 7.56
CA GLY A 435 -4.57 6.54 7.98
C GLY A 435 -4.33 5.84 9.32
N SER A 436 -3.08 5.47 9.63
CA SER A 436 -2.68 4.89 10.92
C SER A 436 -2.85 5.83 12.12
N THR A 437 -2.60 7.14 11.96
CA THR A 437 -2.71 8.11 13.06
C THR A 437 -4.19 8.36 13.38
N GLU A 438 -5.01 8.56 12.35
CA GLU A 438 -6.46 8.77 12.52
C GLU A 438 -7.15 7.53 13.06
N LEU A 439 -6.82 6.34 12.54
CA LEU A 439 -7.32 5.09 13.09
C LEU A 439 -6.96 4.93 14.57
N ALA A 440 -5.71 5.18 14.93
CA ALA A 440 -5.27 5.05 16.32
C ALA A 440 -6.00 6.02 17.27
N ARG A 441 -6.29 7.24 16.81
CA ARG A 441 -7.11 8.20 17.59
C ARG A 441 -8.55 7.76 17.69
N TYR A 442 -9.13 7.21 16.61
CA TYR A 442 -10.48 6.66 16.64
C TYR A 442 -10.57 5.52 17.66
N ILE A 443 -9.67 4.53 17.60
CA ILE A 443 -9.60 3.43 18.57
C ILE A 443 -9.44 3.99 20.00
N HIS A 444 -8.55 4.95 20.20
CA HIS A 444 -8.39 5.60 21.51
C HIS A 444 -9.67 6.29 22.00
N SER A 445 -10.44 6.91 21.10
CA SER A 445 -11.69 7.59 21.43
C SER A 445 -12.83 6.65 21.80
N LEU A 446 -12.76 5.38 21.40
CA LEU A 446 -13.73 4.36 21.78
C LEU A 446 -13.56 3.90 23.23
N GLY A 447 -12.37 3.99 23.80
CA GLY A 447 -12.13 3.58 25.18
C GLY A 447 -12.17 2.04 25.40
N PRO A 448 -12.00 1.59 26.66
CA PRO A 448 -12.01 0.17 27.01
C PRO A 448 -13.40 -0.48 26.95
N GLU A 449 -14.47 0.30 26.79
CA GLU A 449 -15.84 -0.21 26.65
C GLU A 449 -16.14 -0.88 25.30
N TYR A 450 -15.21 -0.78 24.34
CA TYR A 450 -15.29 -1.50 23.07
C TYR A 450 -14.16 -2.52 22.93
N ARG A 451 -14.52 -3.74 22.52
CA ARG A 451 -13.56 -4.68 21.94
C ARG A 451 -13.39 -4.38 20.46
N THR A 452 -12.16 -4.13 20.02
CA THR A 452 -11.86 -3.80 18.62
C THR A 452 -11.40 -5.02 17.83
N TYR A 453 -12.07 -5.31 16.72
CA TYR A 453 -11.67 -6.29 15.73
C TYR A 453 -11.18 -5.55 14.47
N LEU A 454 -9.90 -5.64 14.17
CA LEU A 454 -9.26 -4.91 13.08
C LEU A 454 -9.02 -5.81 11.86
N LEU A 455 -9.79 -5.57 10.80
CA LEU A 455 -9.60 -6.15 9.47
C LEU A 455 -8.75 -5.19 8.63
N GLY A 456 -7.45 -5.18 8.91
CA GLY A 456 -6.48 -4.33 8.19
C GLY A 456 -5.18 -5.02 7.77
N ALA A 457 -4.98 -6.28 8.15
CA ALA A 457 -3.79 -7.04 7.81
C ALA A 457 -3.66 -7.26 6.28
N PRO A 458 -2.43 -7.36 5.73
CA PRO A 458 -1.14 -7.20 6.41
C PRO A 458 -0.74 -5.73 6.63
N HIS A 459 -1.48 -4.78 6.06
CA HIS A 459 -1.03 -3.38 5.95
C HIS A 459 -1.12 -2.58 7.25
N LEU A 460 -2.14 -2.87 8.06
CA LEU A 460 -2.36 -2.21 9.34
C LEU A 460 -2.95 -3.21 10.33
N TYR A 461 -2.25 -3.44 11.42
CA TYR A 461 -2.62 -4.38 12.46
C TYR A 461 -2.52 -3.68 13.82
N PHE A 462 -3.15 -4.22 14.84
CA PHE A 462 -3.28 -3.59 16.16
C PHE A 462 -1.91 -3.40 16.82
N GLY A 463 -0.99 -4.31 16.52
CA GLY A 463 0.43 -4.22 16.89
C GLY A 463 1.24 -3.11 16.19
N PHE A 464 0.66 -2.34 15.27
CA PHE A 464 1.38 -1.27 14.55
C PHE A 464 1.77 -0.13 15.51
N GLY A 465 3.01 0.38 15.42
CA GLY A 465 3.60 1.31 16.39
C GLY A 465 2.73 2.53 16.71
N SER A 466 2.14 3.19 15.70
CA SER A 466 1.25 4.35 15.91
C SER A 466 0.01 4.01 16.75
N ILE A 467 -0.58 2.81 16.55
CA ILE A 467 -1.77 2.35 17.29
C ILE A 467 -1.36 2.03 18.73
N ARG A 468 -0.31 1.22 18.92
CA ARG A 468 0.22 0.86 20.24
C ARG A 468 0.60 2.07 21.10
N PHE A 469 1.09 3.14 20.47
CA PHE A 469 1.48 4.35 21.19
C PHE A 469 0.28 5.25 21.56
N ILE A 470 -0.65 5.50 20.64
CA ILE A 470 -1.79 6.41 20.86
C ILE A 470 -2.93 5.71 21.61
N ALA A 471 -3.35 4.53 21.16
CA ALA A 471 -4.40 3.71 21.76
C ALA A 471 -3.85 2.78 22.86
N ARG A 472 -2.85 3.26 23.60
CA ARG A 472 -2.12 2.46 24.59
C ARG A 472 -3.04 1.96 25.70
N GLY A 473 -2.89 0.68 26.03
CA GLY A 473 -3.66 0.01 27.09
C GLY A 473 -5.03 -0.47 26.64
N LEU A 474 -5.38 -0.27 25.37
CA LEU A 474 -6.51 -0.93 24.73
C LEU A 474 -6.02 -2.23 24.10
N GLU A 475 -6.89 -3.24 24.12
CA GLU A 475 -6.68 -4.52 23.47
C GLU A 475 -7.55 -4.59 22.21
N GLY A 476 -7.06 -5.33 21.22
CA GLY A 476 -7.77 -5.55 19.98
C GLY A 476 -7.33 -6.83 19.31
N VAL A 477 -8.19 -7.36 18.46
CA VAL A 477 -8.01 -8.61 17.73
C VAL A 477 -7.67 -8.27 16.28
N ASP A 478 -6.51 -8.75 15.81
CA ASP A 478 -6.15 -8.70 14.40
C ASP A 478 -6.86 -9.82 13.66
N VAL A 479 -7.76 -9.45 12.75
CA VAL A 479 -8.61 -10.42 12.04
C VAL A 479 -7.97 -10.77 10.70
N TYR A 480 -7.36 -11.95 10.63
CA TYR A 480 -6.76 -12.49 9.41
C TYR A 480 -7.74 -13.31 8.55
N ASN A 481 -8.83 -13.79 9.15
CA ASN A 481 -9.94 -14.43 8.46
C ASN A 481 -11.21 -14.13 9.25
N VAL A 482 -12.20 -13.51 8.61
CA VAL A 482 -13.42 -13.08 9.30
C VAL A 482 -14.22 -14.27 9.87
N ALA A 483 -14.17 -15.44 9.23
CA ALA A 483 -14.87 -16.64 9.70
C ALA A 483 -14.22 -17.32 10.92
N ASP A 484 -12.97 -16.98 11.24
CA ASP A 484 -12.32 -17.43 12.47
C ASP A 484 -12.78 -16.60 13.69
N GLU A 485 -13.35 -15.42 13.48
CA GLU A 485 -13.81 -14.53 14.56
C GLU A 485 -15.32 -14.29 14.59
N VAL A 486 -16.03 -14.56 13.48
CA VAL A 486 -17.47 -14.33 13.32
C VAL A 486 -18.19 -15.65 12.99
N PRO A 487 -19.22 -16.05 13.75
CA PRO A 487 -19.77 -15.35 14.91
C PRO A 487 -18.80 -15.36 16.10
N ILE A 488 -19.01 -14.45 17.05
CA ILE A 488 -18.13 -14.27 18.21
C ILE A 488 -18.38 -15.41 19.18
N ARG A 489 -17.36 -16.28 19.30
CA ARG A 489 -17.38 -17.53 20.09
C ARG A 489 -16.75 -17.38 21.47
N SER A 490 -16.89 -16.19 22.07
CA SER A 490 -16.42 -15.90 23.42
C SER A 490 -17.49 -15.14 24.19
N GLU A 491 -17.37 -15.14 25.51
CA GLU A 491 -18.20 -14.28 26.36
C GLU A 491 -17.74 -12.83 26.17
N VAL A 492 -18.66 -12.01 25.66
CA VAL A 492 -18.44 -10.57 25.46
C VAL A 492 -19.55 -9.81 26.17
N GLU A 493 -19.17 -9.08 27.23
CA GLU A 493 -20.07 -8.20 27.96
C GLU A 493 -20.11 -6.80 27.34
N GLU A 494 -18.97 -6.35 26.83
CA GLU A 494 -18.73 -5.05 26.19
C GLU A 494 -19.28 -4.94 24.76
N ASP A 495 -19.32 -3.73 24.22
CA ASP A 495 -19.70 -3.50 22.83
C ASP A 495 -18.52 -3.87 21.90
N VAL A 496 -18.83 -4.19 20.64
CA VAL A 496 -17.83 -4.61 19.66
C VAL A 496 -17.78 -3.63 18.51
N VAL A 497 -16.57 -3.33 18.04
CA VAL A 497 -16.38 -2.62 16.77
C VAL A 497 -15.55 -3.46 15.82
N PHE A 498 -16.06 -3.67 14.62
CA PHE A 498 -15.27 -4.14 13.49
C PHE A 498 -14.75 -2.93 12.73
N ILE A 499 -13.44 -2.86 12.53
CA ILE A 499 -12.81 -1.81 11.74
C ILE A 499 -12.30 -2.47 10.46
N LEU A 500 -12.79 -2.00 9.32
CA LEU A 500 -12.47 -2.55 8.01
C LEU A 500 -11.74 -1.50 7.18
N LEU A 501 -10.55 -1.84 6.70
CA LEU A 501 -9.91 -1.05 5.65
C LEU A 501 -10.67 -1.19 4.32
N PRO A 502 -10.53 -0.26 3.37
CA PRO A 502 -11.18 -0.35 2.05
C PRO A 502 -10.97 -1.68 1.33
N SER A 503 -9.80 -2.32 1.53
CA SER A 503 -9.47 -3.63 0.96
C SER A 503 -10.15 -4.83 1.62
N HIS A 504 -10.93 -4.62 2.69
CA HIS A 504 -11.61 -5.66 3.48
C HIS A 504 -13.12 -5.42 3.58
N LEU A 505 -13.68 -4.52 2.77
CA LEU A 505 -15.11 -4.19 2.83
C LEU A 505 -16.04 -5.34 2.40
N ASP A 506 -15.52 -6.30 1.64
CA ASP A 506 -16.19 -7.54 1.26
C ASP A 506 -16.63 -8.37 2.48
N ALA A 507 -15.82 -8.39 3.55
CA ALA A 507 -16.13 -9.06 4.80
C ALA A 507 -17.34 -8.47 5.55
N LEU A 508 -17.74 -7.22 5.26
CA LEU A 508 -18.88 -6.57 5.91
C LEU A 508 -20.19 -7.34 5.70
N SER A 509 -20.36 -7.96 4.53
CA SER A 509 -21.54 -8.76 4.22
C SER A 509 -21.67 -9.97 5.14
N PHE A 510 -20.56 -10.63 5.44
CA PHE A 510 -20.47 -11.76 6.36
C PHE A 510 -20.73 -11.32 7.81
N ILE A 511 -20.18 -10.19 8.23
CA ILE A 511 -20.42 -9.63 9.58
C ILE A 511 -21.90 -9.28 9.77
N ARG A 512 -22.52 -8.63 8.78
CA ARG A 512 -23.94 -8.23 8.80
C ARG A 512 -24.91 -9.40 8.82
N HIS A 513 -24.51 -10.56 8.31
CA HIS A 513 -25.33 -11.76 8.37
C HIS A 513 -25.59 -12.16 9.83
N TYR A 514 -24.56 -12.15 10.67
CA TYR A 514 -24.68 -12.49 12.10
C TYR A 514 -25.16 -11.32 12.95
N TYR A 515 -24.77 -10.09 12.61
CA TYR A 515 -25.08 -8.88 13.39
C TYR A 515 -25.75 -7.82 12.53
N PRO A 516 -27.01 -8.01 12.08
CA PRO A 516 -27.66 -7.09 11.15
C PRO A 516 -28.03 -5.73 11.74
N ASN A 517 -28.11 -5.61 13.07
CA ASN A 517 -28.53 -4.36 13.72
C ASN A 517 -27.33 -3.43 14.03
N GLY A 518 -26.12 -3.81 13.62
CA GLY A 518 -24.94 -2.99 13.83
C GLY A 518 -24.98 -1.67 13.05
N THR A 519 -24.30 -0.65 13.58
CA THR A 519 -24.24 0.71 13.00
C THR A 519 -22.97 0.87 12.17
N LEU A 520 -23.13 1.26 10.90
CA LEU A 520 -22.03 1.56 9.98
C LEU A 520 -21.66 3.05 10.02
N GLU A 521 -20.38 3.35 10.15
CA GLU A 521 -19.85 4.70 10.02
C GLU A 521 -18.62 4.69 9.09
N GLU A 522 -18.61 5.62 8.13
CA GLU A 522 -17.50 5.81 7.19
C GLU A 522 -16.56 6.89 7.69
N HIS A 523 -15.29 6.53 7.87
CA HIS A 523 -14.25 7.47 8.27
C HIS A 523 -13.53 7.93 7.02
N ARG A 524 -14.03 9.04 6.46
CA ARG A 524 -13.50 9.63 5.23
C ARG A 524 -12.46 10.69 5.52
N HIS A 525 -11.56 10.79 4.58
CA HIS A 525 -10.59 11.82 4.53
C HIS A 525 -11.24 13.18 4.17
N VAL A 526 -10.64 14.32 4.56
CA VAL A 526 -11.05 15.70 4.21
C VAL A 526 -11.16 15.93 2.69
N TYR A 527 -10.44 15.14 1.88
CA TYR A 527 -10.52 15.14 0.41
C TYR A 527 -11.51 14.10 -0.16
N GLY A 528 -12.33 13.47 0.68
CA GLY A 528 -13.45 12.60 0.27
C GLY A 528 -13.16 11.11 0.14
N TYR A 529 -11.89 10.67 0.09
CA TYR A 529 -11.57 9.24 -0.01
C TYR A 529 -11.80 8.50 1.32
N LEU A 530 -12.22 7.24 1.26
CA LEU A 530 -12.49 6.41 2.43
C LEU A 530 -11.20 5.92 3.08
N MET A 531 -11.00 6.16 4.37
CA MET A 531 -9.81 5.67 5.10
C MET A 531 -10.07 4.30 5.71
N PHE A 532 -11.20 4.16 6.41
CA PHE A 532 -11.69 2.91 6.99
C PHE A 532 -13.18 3.05 7.29
N VAL A 533 -13.81 1.92 7.58
CA VAL A 533 -15.20 1.83 8.02
C VAL A 533 -15.21 1.21 9.41
N SER A 534 -16.07 1.73 10.28
CA SER A 534 -16.36 1.09 11.56
C SER A 534 -17.79 0.54 11.56
N TYR A 535 -17.94 -0.72 11.95
CA TYR A 535 -19.23 -1.38 12.15
C TYR A 535 -19.38 -1.76 13.61
N ARG A 536 -20.27 -1.06 14.33
CA ARG A 536 -20.44 -1.20 15.79
C ARG A 536 -21.62 -2.12 16.10
N VAL A 537 -21.41 -3.11 16.96
CA VAL A 537 -22.37 -4.13 17.38
C VAL A 537 -22.49 -4.09 18.90
N SER A 538 -23.71 -4.11 19.43
CA SER A 538 -23.90 -4.10 20.88
C SER A 538 -23.58 -5.46 21.50
N GLY A 539 -23.04 -5.48 22.73
CA GLY A 539 -22.84 -6.73 23.47
C GLY A 539 -24.16 -7.50 23.70
N GLY A 540 -25.30 -6.79 23.75
CA GLY A 540 -26.63 -7.40 23.83
C GLY A 540 -27.00 -8.23 22.60
N GLU A 541 -26.78 -7.68 21.40
CA GLU A 541 -27.04 -8.38 20.13
C GLU A 541 -26.21 -9.66 20.00
N ILE A 542 -24.94 -9.62 20.41
CA ILE A 542 -24.06 -10.80 20.40
C ILE A 542 -24.64 -11.91 21.29
N ARG A 543 -25.09 -11.57 22.50
CA ARG A 543 -25.69 -12.54 23.44
C ARG A 543 -27.02 -13.10 22.97
N GLU A 544 -27.83 -12.30 22.27
CA GLU A 544 -29.10 -12.77 21.68
C GLU A 544 -28.88 -13.81 20.57
N ARG A 545 -27.75 -13.71 19.85
CA ARG A 545 -27.36 -14.68 18.81
C ARG A 545 -26.80 -15.99 19.38
N GLN A 546 -26.26 -15.96 20.59
CA GLN A 546 -25.73 -17.14 21.27
C GLN A 546 -26.87 -17.95 21.94
N GLY A 547 -26.89 -19.26 21.68
CA GLY A 547 -27.94 -20.22 22.07
C GLY A 547 -28.77 -20.70 20.86
N LEU A 548 -29.62 -21.70 21.09
CA LEU A 548 -30.43 -22.37 20.06
C LEU A 548 -31.82 -21.75 19.91
N VAL A 549 -32.53 -22.12 18.84
CA VAL A 549 -33.95 -21.81 18.68
C VAL A 549 -34.78 -22.95 19.25
N GLY A 550 -35.52 -22.68 20.34
CA GLY A 550 -36.47 -23.62 20.93
C GLY A 550 -37.87 -23.42 20.33
N ARG A 551 -38.39 -24.42 19.61
CA ARG A 551 -39.75 -24.47 19.07
C ARG A 551 -40.63 -25.38 19.91
N TYR A 552 -41.69 -24.84 20.49
CA TYR A 552 -42.57 -25.55 21.42
C TYR A 552 -43.92 -25.86 20.76
N TYR A 553 -44.34 -27.12 20.82
CA TYR A 553 -45.53 -27.66 20.18
C TYR A 553 -46.51 -28.19 21.22
N ARG A 554 -47.80 -28.19 20.87
CA ARG A 554 -48.85 -28.77 21.74
C ARG A 554 -48.87 -30.29 21.59
N GLY A 555 -48.92 -31.01 22.71
CA GLY A 555 -48.91 -32.48 22.72
C GLY A 555 -47.49 -33.06 22.59
N GLU A 556 -47.38 -34.36 22.32
CA GLU A 556 -46.11 -35.09 22.42
C GLU A 556 -45.45 -35.42 21.07
N ASN A 557 -46.07 -35.02 19.95
CA ASN A 557 -45.74 -35.57 18.63
C ASN A 557 -44.90 -34.65 17.74
N TRP A 558 -44.45 -33.49 18.23
CA TRP A 558 -43.66 -32.51 17.44
C TRP A 558 -44.33 -32.07 16.12
N GLN A 559 -45.66 -32.12 16.04
CA GLN A 559 -46.42 -31.84 14.82
C GLN A 559 -47.28 -30.56 14.95
N GLY A 560 -47.46 -29.88 13.82
CA GLY A 560 -48.24 -28.64 13.70
C GLY A 560 -47.39 -27.37 13.85
N GLU A 561 -48.04 -26.22 13.85
CA GLU A 561 -47.36 -24.93 14.03
C GLU A 561 -46.84 -24.77 15.48
N PRO A 562 -45.57 -24.38 15.68
CA PRO A 562 -45.03 -24.12 17.01
C PRO A 562 -45.82 -22.99 17.68
N GLN A 563 -46.25 -23.23 18.92
CA GLN A 563 -47.04 -22.29 19.71
C GLN A 563 -46.16 -21.20 20.35
N VAL A 564 -44.89 -21.53 20.61
CA VAL A 564 -43.88 -20.61 21.13
C VAL A 564 -42.56 -20.88 20.41
N ILE A 565 -41.87 -19.82 20.01
CA ILE A 565 -40.50 -19.86 19.48
C ILE A 565 -39.64 -18.99 20.39
N ARG A 566 -38.52 -19.52 20.90
CA ARG A 566 -37.58 -18.79 21.76
C ARG A 566 -36.15 -18.89 21.20
N SER A 567 -35.58 -17.77 20.80
CA SER A 567 -34.17 -17.68 20.40
C SER A 567 -33.24 -17.58 21.62
N GLY A 568 -31.98 -18.00 21.45
CA GLY A 568 -30.97 -17.94 22.51
C GLY A 568 -31.22 -18.93 23.66
N SER A 569 -31.95 -20.02 23.40
CA SER A 569 -32.30 -21.04 24.37
C SER A 569 -31.15 -22.03 24.58
N MET A 570 -30.92 -22.46 25.81
CA MET A 570 -30.13 -23.67 26.08
C MET A 570 -31.03 -24.91 25.98
N VAL A 571 -30.43 -26.09 25.88
CA VAL A 571 -31.15 -27.37 25.97
C VAL A 571 -31.55 -27.61 27.42
N GLU A 572 -32.53 -26.84 27.89
CA GLU A 572 -33.11 -26.92 29.23
C GLU A 572 -34.63 -26.70 29.08
N ALA A 573 -35.44 -27.68 29.48
CA ALA A 573 -36.89 -27.62 29.33
C ALA A 573 -37.54 -26.74 30.41
N GLU A 574 -37.61 -25.43 30.17
CA GLU A 574 -38.44 -24.53 30.97
C GLU A 574 -39.83 -24.35 30.34
N LEU A 575 -40.89 -24.31 31.16
CA LEU A 575 -42.23 -23.93 30.71
C LEU A 575 -42.19 -22.52 30.12
N PRO A 576 -42.62 -22.32 28.85
CA PRO A 576 -42.66 -20.98 28.30
C PRO A 576 -43.73 -20.16 29.02
N VAL A 577 -43.30 -19.14 29.74
CA VAL A 577 -44.14 -18.15 30.41
C VAL A 577 -44.21 -16.85 29.60
N SER A 578 -45.34 -16.14 29.70
CA SER A 578 -45.50 -14.80 29.15
C SER A 578 -44.69 -13.78 29.96
N SER A 579 -44.51 -12.56 29.45
CA SER A 579 -43.92 -11.44 30.20
C SER A 579 -44.68 -11.09 31.50
N SER A 580 -45.92 -11.57 31.64
CA SER A 580 -46.75 -11.43 32.84
C SER A 580 -46.70 -12.64 33.79
N GLY A 581 -45.89 -13.66 33.49
CA GLY A 581 -45.70 -14.86 34.31
C GLY A 581 -46.75 -15.96 34.11
N SER A 582 -47.71 -15.78 33.19
CA SER A 582 -48.71 -16.81 32.86
C SER A 582 -48.12 -17.86 31.91
N SER A 583 -48.36 -19.14 32.17
CA SER A 583 -47.91 -20.22 31.28
C SER A 583 -48.54 -20.08 29.88
N LEU A 584 -47.72 -20.12 28.83
CA LEU A 584 -48.13 -20.07 27.43
C LEU A 584 -48.48 -21.46 26.87
N LEU A 585 -48.09 -22.52 27.58
CA LEU A 585 -48.38 -23.92 27.28
C LEU A 585 -48.84 -24.67 28.52
N SER A 586 -49.47 -25.83 28.32
CA SER A 586 -49.84 -26.78 29.37
C SER A 586 -49.24 -28.14 29.06
N TYR A 587 -48.88 -28.90 30.10
CA TYR A 587 -48.42 -30.28 29.91
C TYR A 587 -49.53 -31.19 29.35
N PRO A 588 -49.19 -32.18 28.51
CA PRO A 588 -47.87 -32.40 27.93
C PRO A 588 -47.62 -31.51 26.70
N PHE A 589 -46.35 -31.13 26.49
CA PHE A 589 -45.88 -30.40 25.30
C PHE A 589 -44.60 -31.04 24.78
N SER A 590 -44.23 -30.74 23.54
CA SER A 590 -42.97 -31.20 22.95
C SER A 590 -42.17 -30.00 22.47
N VAL A 591 -40.85 -30.12 22.49
CA VAL A 591 -39.92 -29.04 22.11
C VAL A 591 -38.85 -29.59 21.18
N VAL A 592 -38.47 -28.77 20.19
CA VAL A 592 -37.30 -28.99 19.33
C VAL A 592 -36.37 -27.81 19.53
N TRP A 593 -35.16 -28.05 20.02
CA TRP A 593 -34.07 -27.08 19.95
C TRP A 593 -33.28 -27.34 18.68
N GLU A 594 -33.18 -26.34 17.82
CA GLU A 594 -32.46 -26.42 16.55
C GLU A 594 -31.44 -25.29 16.44
N GLY A 595 -30.34 -25.54 15.73
CA GLY A 595 -29.32 -24.55 15.45
C GLY A 595 -27.99 -25.18 15.07
N THR A 596 -26.91 -24.43 15.29
CA THR A 596 -25.54 -24.82 14.96
C THR A 596 -24.67 -24.85 16.23
N ILE A 597 -23.85 -25.88 16.37
CA ILE A 597 -22.75 -25.93 17.34
C ILE A 597 -21.41 -25.68 16.63
N PHE A 598 -20.59 -24.77 17.15
CA PHE A 598 -19.22 -24.54 16.66
C PHE A 598 -18.21 -25.31 17.50
N LEU A 599 -17.66 -26.37 16.92
CA LEU A 599 -16.66 -27.20 17.57
C LEU A 599 -15.28 -26.53 17.46
N PRO A 600 -14.56 -26.32 18.58
CA PRO A 600 -13.31 -25.56 18.56
C PRO A 600 -12.14 -26.34 17.95
N ARG A 601 -12.23 -27.69 17.89
CA ARG A 601 -11.13 -28.56 17.46
C ARG A 601 -11.66 -29.82 16.79
N TYR A 602 -10.86 -30.34 15.86
CA TYR A 602 -11.05 -31.66 15.29
C TYR A 602 -10.82 -32.73 16.34
N GLY A 603 -11.69 -33.73 16.41
CA GLY A 603 -11.47 -34.88 17.27
C GLY A 603 -12.71 -35.71 17.54
N ARG A 604 -12.57 -36.69 18.44
CA ARG A 604 -13.68 -37.51 18.92
C ARG A 604 -14.41 -36.76 20.02
N TYR A 605 -15.69 -36.45 19.79
CA TYR A 605 -16.58 -35.88 20.79
C TYR A 605 -17.53 -36.95 21.31
N ALA A 606 -17.74 -36.96 22.62
CA ALA A 606 -18.83 -37.72 23.23
C ALA A 606 -19.94 -36.75 23.60
N PHE A 607 -21.16 -36.99 23.12
CA PHE A 607 -22.35 -36.21 23.47
C PHE A 607 -23.19 -37.01 24.45
N GLY A 608 -23.58 -36.36 25.54
CA GLY A 608 -24.40 -36.95 26.58
C GLY A 608 -25.76 -36.30 26.65
N LEU A 609 -26.83 -37.07 26.48
CA LEU A 609 -28.21 -36.61 26.65
C LEU A 609 -28.75 -37.13 27.98
N ASP A 610 -28.96 -36.23 28.94
CA ASP A 610 -29.63 -36.54 30.21
C ASP A 610 -31.10 -36.11 30.10
N SER A 611 -32.04 -37.06 30.07
CA SER A 611 -33.47 -36.77 29.93
C SER A 611 -34.35 -37.71 30.76
N SER A 612 -35.29 -37.14 31.54
CA SER A 612 -36.29 -37.91 32.30
C SER A 612 -37.42 -38.45 31.40
N THR A 613 -37.56 -37.91 30.20
CA THR A 613 -38.61 -38.22 29.22
C THR A 613 -38.00 -38.58 27.87
N GLN A 614 -38.85 -38.93 26.89
CA GLN A 614 -38.41 -39.23 25.54
C GLN A 614 -37.69 -38.02 24.93
N ALA A 615 -36.42 -38.22 24.55
CA ALA A 615 -35.62 -37.24 23.85
C ALA A 615 -34.76 -37.87 22.76
N ARG A 616 -34.46 -37.08 21.72
CA ARG A 616 -33.61 -37.45 20.59
C ARG A 616 -32.61 -36.34 20.32
N PHE A 617 -31.37 -36.71 20.02
CA PHE A 617 -30.33 -35.79 19.58
C PHE A 617 -29.89 -36.16 18.18
N PHE A 618 -29.99 -35.21 17.28
CA PHE A 618 -29.52 -35.29 15.91
C PHE A 618 -28.30 -34.39 15.74
N LEU A 619 -27.32 -34.91 15.02
CA LEU A 619 -26.11 -34.20 14.62
C LEU A 619 -25.98 -34.33 13.10
N ASP A 620 -25.90 -33.21 12.40
CA ASP A 620 -25.85 -33.13 10.94
C ASP A 620 -26.97 -33.95 10.26
N GLY A 621 -28.18 -33.87 10.83
CA GLY A 621 -29.37 -34.58 10.35
C GLY A 621 -29.43 -36.07 10.70
N GLN A 622 -28.38 -36.64 11.27
CA GLN A 622 -28.33 -38.04 11.67
C GLN A 622 -28.69 -38.21 13.15
N LEU A 623 -29.55 -39.17 13.47
CA LEU A 623 -29.90 -39.51 14.84
C LEU A 623 -28.68 -40.13 15.55
N LEU A 624 -28.11 -39.41 16.51
CA LEU A 624 -26.97 -39.88 17.29
C LEU A 624 -27.40 -40.56 18.59
N ILE A 625 -28.40 -40.00 19.28
CA ILE A 625 -28.88 -40.49 20.58
C ILE A 625 -30.40 -40.51 20.59
N GLU A 626 -31.00 -41.62 21.00
CA GLU A 626 -32.42 -41.72 21.36
C GLU A 626 -32.52 -42.33 22.76
N GLY A 627 -33.24 -41.69 23.67
CA GLY A 627 -33.33 -42.14 25.05
C GLY A 627 -34.53 -41.59 25.81
N GLY A 628 -34.82 -42.20 26.95
CA GLY A 628 -35.78 -41.71 27.92
C GLY A 628 -35.64 -42.44 29.26
N ALA A 629 -35.63 -41.66 30.36
CA ALA A 629 -35.50 -42.09 31.75
C ALA A 629 -34.07 -42.38 32.29
N SER A 630 -33.01 -42.15 31.51
CA SER A 630 -31.60 -42.22 31.97
C SER A 630 -30.63 -41.49 31.03
N TYR A 631 -29.43 -41.15 31.50
CA TYR A 631 -28.34 -40.62 30.69
C TYR A 631 -27.92 -41.61 29.60
N VAL A 632 -27.83 -41.13 28.35
CA VAL A 632 -27.36 -41.89 27.20
C VAL A 632 -26.25 -41.09 26.50
N GLU A 633 -25.24 -41.78 25.99
CA GLU A 633 -24.08 -41.16 25.34
C GLU A 633 -23.88 -41.73 23.94
N GLY A 634 -23.51 -40.85 23.01
CA GLY A 634 -23.11 -41.20 21.65
C GLY A 634 -21.79 -40.52 21.30
N GLU A 635 -20.95 -41.16 20.52
CA GLU A 635 -19.67 -40.60 20.08
C GLU A 635 -19.68 -40.34 18.58
N ALA A 636 -19.06 -39.23 18.18
CA ALA A 636 -18.84 -38.90 16.78
C ALA A 636 -17.43 -38.33 16.57
N MET A 637 -16.83 -38.66 15.43
CA MET A 637 -15.55 -38.09 14.99
C MET A 637 -15.85 -36.86 14.14
N LEU A 638 -15.51 -35.66 14.60
CA LEU A 638 -16.00 -34.42 14.00
C LEU A 638 -14.88 -33.45 13.61
N PRO A 639 -14.96 -32.80 12.43
CA PRO A 639 -14.15 -31.63 12.09
C PRO A 639 -14.35 -30.49 13.09
N ALA A 640 -13.39 -29.57 13.18
CA ALA A 640 -13.66 -28.28 13.84
C ALA A 640 -14.63 -27.45 12.97
N GLY A 641 -15.33 -26.49 13.55
CA GLY A 641 -16.24 -25.61 12.82
C GLY A 641 -17.73 -25.90 13.10
N PRO A 642 -18.63 -25.38 12.26
CA PRO A 642 -20.08 -25.47 12.47
C PRO A 642 -20.64 -26.86 12.17
N HIS A 643 -21.53 -27.35 13.03
CA HIS A 643 -22.32 -28.57 12.86
C HIS A 643 -23.78 -28.32 13.19
N ALA A 644 -24.70 -28.87 12.40
CA ALA A 644 -26.12 -28.73 12.65
C ALA A 644 -26.53 -29.64 13.82
N ILE A 645 -27.31 -29.12 14.75
CA ILE A 645 -27.82 -29.90 15.88
C ILE A 645 -29.32 -29.73 16.07
N GLU A 646 -29.99 -30.84 16.42
CA GLU A 646 -31.37 -30.81 16.87
C GLU A 646 -31.54 -31.65 18.14
N VAL A 647 -32.22 -31.12 19.14
CA VAL A 647 -32.63 -31.87 20.33
C VAL A 647 -34.14 -31.85 20.43
N TRP A 648 -34.75 -33.01 20.34
CA TRP A 648 -36.20 -33.18 20.43
C TRP A 648 -36.51 -33.73 21.81
N SER A 649 -37.49 -33.18 22.51
CA SER A 649 -37.89 -33.66 23.84
C SER A 649 -39.40 -33.54 24.07
N VAL A 650 -39.97 -34.44 24.86
CA VAL A 650 -41.35 -34.38 25.35
C VAL A 650 -41.34 -34.00 26.84
N GLN A 651 -42.23 -33.11 27.25
CA GLN A 651 -42.36 -32.66 28.63
C GLN A 651 -43.78 -32.96 29.12
N ARG A 652 -43.90 -33.74 30.20
CA ARG A 652 -45.17 -34.21 30.78
C ARG A 652 -45.45 -33.63 32.16
N SER A 653 -44.43 -33.15 32.86
CA SER A 653 -44.54 -32.51 34.17
C SER A 653 -43.45 -31.46 34.41
N ALA A 654 -43.60 -30.70 35.49
CA ALA A 654 -42.60 -29.71 35.93
C ALA A 654 -41.30 -30.32 36.47
N ASP A 655 -41.31 -31.62 36.77
CA ASP A 655 -40.12 -32.34 37.25
C ASP A 655 -39.29 -32.94 36.11
N ASP A 656 -39.78 -32.83 34.87
CA ASP A 656 -39.07 -33.36 33.72
C ASP A 656 -37.83 -32.51 33.39
N ARG A 657 -36.72 -33.20 33.06
CA ARG A 657 -35.43 -32.57 32.79
C ARG A 657 -34.90 -33.05 31.45
N VAL A 658 -34.20 -32.16 30.76
CA VAL A 658 -33.38 -32.47 29.58
C VAL A 658 -32.16 -31.57 29.60
N ALA A 659 -30.98 -32.13 29.36
CA ALA A 659 -29.72 -31.41 29.24
C ALA A 659 -28.80 -32.12 28.25
N LEU A 660 -28.07 -31.33 27.45
CA LEU A 660 -27.09 -31.82 26.50
C LEU A 660 -25.67 -31.48 26.99
N TYR A 661 -24.86 -32.52 27.13
CA TYR A 661 -23.46 -32.46 27.53
C TYR A 661 -22.56 -32.80 26.34
N TRP A 662 -21.34 -32.30 26.39
CA TRP A 662 -20.27 -32.79 25.54
C TRP A 662 -19.03 -33.17 26.37
N THR A 663 -18.21 -34.03 25.82
CA THR A 663 -16.82 -34.25 26.23
C THR A 663 -15.96 -34.03 25.00
N PRO A 664 -15.27 -32.87 24.91
CA PRO A 664 -14.32 -32.61 23.83
C PRO A 664 -13.13 -33.60 23.85
N PRO A 665 -12.37 -33.72 22.74
CA PRO A 665 -11.31 -34.73 22.59
C PRO A 665 -10.25 -34.75 23.71
N ASP A 666 -9.87 -33.57 24.22
CA ASP A 666 -8.94 -33.40 25.35
C ASP A 666 -9.63 -32.71 26.55
N GLY A 667 -10.96 -32.69 26.54
CA GLY A 667 -11.78 -31.95 27.48
C GLY A 667 -12.30 -32.81 28.61
N ARG A 668 -13.03 -32.16 29.53
CA ARG A 668 -13.85 -32.84 30.52
C ARG A 668 -15.32 -32.72 30.12
N LYS A 669 -16.13 -33.65 30.60
CA LYS A 669 -17.59 -33.56 30.47
C LYS A 669 -18.09 -32.25 31.07
N GLU A 670 -18.83 -31.50 30.27
CA GLU A 670 -19.49 -30.25 30.70
C GLU A 670 -20.77 -30.02 29.90
N VAL A 671 -21.63 -29.13 30.41
CA VAL A 671 -22.77 -28.62 29.63
C VAL A 671 -22.19 -27.81 28.47
N ILE A 672 -22.72 -28.01 27.27
CA ILE A 672 -22.23 -27.30 26.09
C ILE A 672 -22.34 -25.79 26.34
N PRO A 673 -21.24 -25.02 26.24
CA PRO A 673 -21.27 -23.58 26.51
C PRO A 673 -22.21 -22.82 25.56
N ARG A 674 -22.86 -21.77 26.07
CA ARG A 674 -23.80 -20.98 25.26
C ARG A 674 -23.14 -20.32 24.05
N TYR A 675 -21.91 -19.82 24.20
CA TYR A 675 -21.19 -19.08 23.16
C TYR A 675 -20.69 -19.96 21.99
N VAL A 676 -20.85 -21.29 22.06
CA VAL A 676 -20.61 -22.19 20.92
C VAL A 676 -21.90 -22.61 20.22
N LEU A 677 -23.07 -22.21 20.73
CA LEU A 677 -24.38 -22.52 20.17
C LEU A 677 -24.96 -21.29 19.48
N PHE A 678 -25.58 -21.48 18.32
CA PHE A 678 -26.19 -20.40 17.55
C PHE A 678 -27.50 -20.87 16.93
N GLY A 679 -28.51 -19.99 16.91
CA GLY A 679 -29.85 -20.32 16.44
C GLY A 679 -30.00 -20.42 14.92
N ASP A 680 -29.01 -19.91 14.17
CA ASP A 680 -28.99 -20.01 12.71
C ASP A 680 -28.54 -21.42 12.29
N SER A 681 -29.38 -22.14 11.56
CA SER A 681 -29.14 -23.51 11.08
C SER A 681 -28.59 -23.58 9.65
N GLU A 682 -28.36 -22.44 8.99
CA GLU A 682 -28.01 -22.34 7.55
C GLU A 682 -26.49 -22.30 7.28
N ILE A 683 -25.65 -22.59 8.27
CA ILE A 683 -24.20 -22.45 8.10
C ILE A 683 -23.65 -23.72 7.48
N HIS A 684 -23.40 -23.63 6.18
CA HIS A 684 -22.68 -24.62 5.41
C HIS A 684 -21.25 -24.11 5.12
N GLY A 685 -20.32 -25.04 4.85
CA GLY A 685 -18.93 -24.75 4.52
C GLY A 685 -18.28 -25.92 3.81
N LEU A 686 -17.09 -25.69 3.25
CA LEU A 686 -16.30 -26.76 2.64
C LEU A 686 -15.46 -27.47 3.71
N LEU A 687 -15.30 -28.78 3.58
CA LEU A 687 -14.43 -29.56 4.45
C LEU A 687 -12.97 -29.36 4.03
N GLY A 688 -12.24 -28.54 4.79
CA GLY A 688 -10.81 -28.32 4.64
C GLY A 688 -9.98 -29.39 5.34
N SER A 689 -9.11 -30.07 4.59
CA SER A 689 -8.06 -30.97 5.09
C SER A 689 -6.69 -30.29 4.95
N TYR A 690 -6.00 -30.13 6.08
CA TYR A 690 -4.78 -29.33 6.18
C TYR A 690 -3.56 -30.21 6.41
N TYR A 691 -2.55 -30.06 5.57
CA TYR A 691 -1.36 -30.91 5.53
C TYR A 691 -0.09 -30.08 5.72
N VAL A 692 0.90 -30.66 6.41
CA VAL A 692 2.27 -30.12 6.42
C VAL A 692 3.01 -30.69 5.22
N ARG A 693 3.52 -29.81 4.36
CA ARG A 693 4.26 -30.23 3.17
C ARG A 693 5.53 -30.99 3.59
N GLY A 694 5.72 -32.19 3.07
CA GLY A 694 6.89 -33.05 3.37
C GLY A 694 6.71 -34.03 4.53
N SER A 695 5.51 -34.13 5.12
CA SER A 695 5.16 -35.23 6.03
C SER A 695 5.07 -36.57 5.27
N GLU A 696 5.69 -37.63 5.80
CA GLU A 696 5.72 -38.95 5.15
C GLU A 696 4.36 -39.67 5.13
N ASP A 697 3.47 -39.34 6.08
CA ASP A 697 2.23 -40.09 6.32
C ASP A 697 0.99 -39.54 5.59
N LEU A 698 1.09 -38.41 4.87
CA LEU A 698 -0.03 -37.71 4.19
C LEU A 698 -1.31 -37.56 5.05
N THR A 699 -1.18 -37.59 6.37
CA THR A 699 -2.29 -37.43 7.30
C THR A 699 -2.48 -35.94 7.59
N PRO A 700 -3.71 -35.41 7.44
CA PRO A 700 -3.97 -34.01 7.73
C PRO A 700 -3.84 -33.78 9.24
N PHE A 701 -3.13 -32.72 9.63
CA PHE A 701 -2.97 -32.35 11.05
C PHE A 701 -4.23 -31.65 11.59
N LEU A 702 -5.05 -31.09 10.69
CA LEU A 702 -6.31 -30.44 10.99
C LEU A 702 -7.33 -30.78 9.90
N LYS A 703 -8.56 -31.08 10.31
CA LYS A 703 -9.74 -31.08 9.44
C LYS A 703 -10.78 -30.15 10.03
N ARG A 704 -11.32 -29.23 9.23
CA ARG A 704 -12.37 -28.30 9.68
C ARG A 704 -13.33 -27.92 8.57
N LEU A 705 -14.55 -27.56 8.94
CA LEU A 705 -15.52 -26.95 8.04
C LEU A 705 -15.26 -25.45 8.00
N ASP A 706 -14.88 -24.96 6.82
CA ASP A 706 -14.61 -23.54 6.55
C ASP A 706 -15.85 -22.90 5.89
N PRO A 707 -16.57 -22.00 6.59
CA PRO A 707 -17.80 -21.39 6.05
C PRO A 707 -17.56 -20.55 4.80
N ILE A 708 -16.36 -19.97 4.68
CA ILE A 708 -15.88 -19.23 3.51
C ILE A 708 -14.37 -19.45 3.40
N ILE A 709 -13.83 -19.27 2.20
CA ILE A 709 -12.38 -19.25 1.98
C ILE A 709 -11.97 -17.77 1.83
N ALA A 710 -11.47 -17.17 2.90
CA ALA A 710 -11.08 -15.76 2.98
C ALA A 710 -9.86 -15.55 3.90
N PHE A 711 -8.81 -16.35 3.68
CA PHE A 711 -7.61 -16.35 4.50
C PHE A 711 -6.66 -15.23 4.06
N ARG A 712 -6.45 -14.20 4.88
CA ARG A 712 -5.43 -13.16 4.66
C ARG A 712 -4.09 -13.46 5.34
N ASN A 713 -4.06 -14.49 6.19
CA ASN A 713 -2.86 -15.16 6.73
C ASN A 713 -3.27 -16.46 7.45
N LEU A 714 -3.22 -17.60 6.77
CA LEU A 714 -3.61 -18.88 7.34
C LEU A 714 -2.61 -19.38 8.41
N GLU A 715 -3.08 -19.57 9.65
CA GLU A 715 -2.26 -20.15 10.70
C GLU A 715 -1.99 -21.65 10.50
N GLY A 716 -0.80 -22.12 10.87
CA GLY A 716 -0.49 -23.54 10.89
C GLY A 716 0.99 -23.88 11.08
N PRO A 717 1.31 -25.15 11.36
CA PRO A 717 2.63 -25.63 11.74
C PRO A 717 3.63 -25.67 10.57
N GLY A 718 4.89 -25.37 10.84
CA GLY A 718 5.97 -25.38 9.84
C GLY A 718 5.91 -24.18 8.89
N PRO A 719 6.84 -24.07 7.92
CA PRO A 719 6.87 -22.95 6.97
C PRO A 719 5.90 -23.12 5.80
N SER A 720 5.53 -24.35 5.43
CA SER A 720 4.72 -24.62 4.23
C SER A 720 3.56 -25.59 4.48
N LEU A 721 2.38 -25.25 3.95
CA LEU A 721 1.13 -25.98 4.13
C LEU A 721 0.51 -26.31 2.76
N ILE A 722 -0.28 -27.38 2.72
CA ILE A 722 -1.20 -27.68 1.62
C ILE A 722 -2.58 -27.83 2.26
N VAL A 723 -3.60 -27.26 1.64
CA VAL A 723 -4.98 -27.39 2.11
C VAL A 723 -5.88 -27.78 0.95
N GLU A 724 -6.74 -28.74 1.20
CA GLU A 724 -7.74 -29.24 0.25
C GLU A 724 -9.13 -29.05 0.86
N TRP A 725 -9.95 -28.22 0.23
CA TRP A 725 -11.35 -28.01 0.57
C TRP A 725 -12.23 -28.81 -0.38
N GLU A 726 -13.14 -29.61 0.18
CA GLU A 726 -14.06 -30.46 -0.59
C GLU A 726 -15.52 -30.24 -0.16
N GLY A 727 -16.44 -30.32 -1.11
CA GLY A 727 -17.88 -30.18 -0.88
C GLY A 727 -18.62 -29.91 -2.18
N CYS A 728 -19.76 -29.22 -2.11
CA CYS A 728 -20.53 -28.79 -3.26
C CYS A 728 -20.84 -27.30 -3.19
N ILE A 729 -21.17 -26.72 -4.33
CA ILE A 729 -21.77 -25.40 -4.41
C ILE A 729 -23.21 -25.48 -4.93
N HIS A 730 -24.13 -24.80 -4.25
CA HIS A 730 -25.50 -24.65 -4.70
C HIS A 730 -25.63 -23.42 -5.62
N VAL A 731 -25.94 -23.70 -6.88
CA VAL A 731 -26.07 -22.73 -7.96
C VAL A 731 -27.53 -22.31 -8.08
N PRO A 732 -27.89 -21.05 -7.74
CA PRO A 732 -29.28 -20.62 -7.63
C PRO A 732 -30.00 -20.50 -8.97
N ARG A 733 -29.27 -20.33 -10.07
CA ARG A 733 -29.80 -20.17 -11.43
C ARG A 733 -28.79 -20.62 -12.47
N PHE A 734 -29.28 -21.13 -13.60
CA PHE A 734 -28.43 -21.45 -14.75
C PHE A 734 -27.72 -20.19 -15.27
N GLY A 735 -26.45 -20.35 -15.64
CA GLY A 735 -25.71 -19.34 -16.39
C GLY A 735 -24.20 -19.45 -16.20
N ARG A 736 -23.48 -18.44 -16.69
CA ARG A 736 -22.04 -18.34 -16.57
C ARG A 736 -21.66 -17.80 -15.19
N TYR A 737 -20.99 -18.61 -14.39
CA TYR A 737 -20.41 -18.21 -13.11
C TYR A 737 -18.91 -17.99 -13.29
N THR A 738 -18.38 -16.92 -12.72
CA THR A 738 -16.93 -16.69 -12.63
C THR A 738 -16.48 -16.97 -11.21
N PHE A 739 -15.48 -17.80 -11.03
CA PHE A 739 -14.79 -18.02 -9.76
C PHE A 739 -13.42 -17.35 -9.82
N GLU A 740 -12.98 -16.77 -8.72
CA GLU A 740 -11.66 -16.13 -8.61
C GLU A 740 -10.98 -16.61 -7.33
N THR A 741 -9.69 -16.98 -7.43
CA THR A 741 -8.82 -17.10 -6.27
C THR A 741 -7.87 -15.92 -6.18
N TYR A 742 -7.75 -15.32 -4.98
CA TYR A 742 -6.69 -14.38 -4.66
C TYR A 742 -5.71 -15.03 -3.69
N SER A 743 -4.51 -15.39 -4.15
CA SER A 743 -3.55 -16.14 -3.33
C SER A 743 -2.12 -15.63 -3.43
N TRP A 744 -1.31 -15.87 -2.38
CA TRP A 744 0.13 -15.53 -2.35
C TRP A 744 1.03 -16.61 -2.95
N ASP A 745 0.54 -17.85 -2.90
CA ASP A 745 1.13 -19.02 -3.51
C ASP A 745 0.03 -19.79 -4.25
N SER A 746 0.36 -20.95 -4.82
CA SER A 746 -0.54 -21.63 -5.76
C SER A 746 -1.93 -21.94 -5.20
N SER A 747 -2.96 -21.76 -6.01
CA SER A 747 -4.31 -22.22 -5.70
C SER A 747 -5.06 -22.72 -6.92
N GLN A 748 -5.97 -23.68 -6.73
CA GLN A 748 -6.73 -24.30 -7.81
C GLN A 748 -8.19 -24.49 -7.40
N VAL A 749 -9.11 -24.32 -8.34
CA VAL A 749 -10.55 -24.56 -8.14
C VAL A 749 -11.05 -25.52 -9.21
N TYR A 750 -11.68 -26.59 -8.77
CA TYR A 750 -12.31 -27.58 -9.61
C TYR A 750 -13.82 -27.56 -9.39
N LEU A 751 -14.59 -27.59 -10.48
CA LEU A 751 -16.04 -27.75 -10.47
C LEU A 751 -16.43 -28.93 -11.35
N ASP A 752 -17.21 -29.87 -10.81
CA ASP A 752 -17.58 -31.12 -11.48
C ASP A 752 -16.38 -31.87 -12.11
N GLY A 753 -15.24 -31.86 -11.41
CA GLY A 753 -13.98 -32.44 -11.86
C GLY A 753 -13.23 -31.67 -12.96
N GLN A 754 -13.78 -30.55 -13.46
CA GLN A 754 -13.10 -29.66 -14.38
C GLN A 754 -12.30 -28.59 -13.62
N LEU A 755 -11.03 -28.41 -13.99
CA LEU A 755 -10.21 -27.29 -13.49
C LEU A 755 -10.76 -25.97 -14.07
N VAL A 756 -11.25 -25.11 -13.18
CA VAL A 756 -11.86 -23.81 -13.53
C VAL A 756 -10.90 -22.68 -13.24
N VAL A 757 -10.24 -22.68 -12.08
CA VAL A 757 -9.22 -21.68 -11.73
C VAL A 757 -7.90 -22.41 -11.52
N ASP A 758 -6.85 -21.99 -12.23
CA ASP A 758 -5.50 -22.53 -12.08
C ASP A 758 -4.49 -21.40 -11.81
N ASN A 759 -4.29 -21.11 -10.53
CA ASN A 759 -3.45 -20.01 -10.06
C ASN A 759 -2.08 -20.55 -9.62
N GLU A 760 -1.29 -21.11 -10.53
CA GLU A 760 0.04 -21.65 -10.21
C GLU A 760 1.14 -20.57 -10.14
N HIS A 761 1.61 -20.23 -8.93
CA HIS A 761 2.76 -19.36 -8.70
C HIS A 761 3.35 -19.50 -7.28
N GLN A 762 4.47 -18.82 -7.02
CA GLN A 762 5.08 -18.75 -5.68
C GLN A 762 5.55 -17.32 -5.36
N GLY A 763 5.29 -16.86 -4.15
CA GLY A 763 5.95 -15.69 -3.57
C GLY A 763 5.45 -14.31 -4.03
N ARG A 764 4.19 -14.20 -4.46
CA ARG A 764 3.53 -12.92 -4.79
C ARG A 764 2.02 -13.08 -4.78
N ASP A 765 1.28 -12.02 -4.48
CA ASP A 765 -0.17 -11.99 -4.50
C ASP A 765 -0.72 -11.90 -5.94
N VAL A 766 -1.51 -12.89 -6.36
CA VAL A 766 -2.10 -12.99 -7.71
C VAL A 766 -3.58 -13.32 -7.59
N ARG A 767 -4.40 -12.62 -8.40
CA ARG A 767 -5.80 -12.97 -8.65
C ARG A 767 -5.88 -13.74 -9.95
N THR A 768 -6.48 -14.92 -9.93
CA THR A 768 -6.78 -15.70 -11.13
C THR A 768 -8.24 -16.07 -11.11
N SER A 769 -8.92 -15.86 -12.24
CA SER A 769 -10.32 -16.16 -12.40
C SER A 769 -10.55 -17.15 -13.53
N GLY A 770 -11.62 -17.92 -13.42
CA GLY A 770 -12.11 -18.81 -14.47
C GLY A 770 -13.62 -18.86 -14.46
N SER A 771 -14.21 -18.98 -15.64
CA SER A 771 -15.67 -19.09 -15.78
C SER A 771 -16.09 -20.47 -16.21
N ILE A 772 -17.23 -20.92 -15.70
CA ILE A 772 -17.90 -22.14 -16.11
C ILE A 772 -19.41 -21.91 -16.19
N ASN A 773 -20.07 -22.54 -17.17
CA ASN A 773 -21.53 -22.57 -17.21
C ASN A 773 -22.01 -23.65 -16.25
N LEU A 774 -22.84 -23.27 -15.29
CA LEU A 774 -23.42 -24.18 -14.32
C LEU A 774 -24.94 -24.23 -14.50
N ASP A 775 -25.49 -25.43 -14.36
CA ASP A 775 -26.93 -25.63 -14.28
C ASP A 775 -27.45 -25.18 -12.91
N GLN A 776 -28.75 -24.88 -12.80
CA GLN A 776 -29.32 -24.62 -11.49
C GLN A 776 -29.30 -25.93 -10.67
N GLY A 777 -28.72 -25.91 -9.47
CA GLY A 777 -28.62 -27.08 -8.61
C GLY A 777 -27.26 -27.22 -7.91
N TYR A 778 -26.93 -28.43 -7.46
CA TYR A 778 -25.69 -28.73 -6.75
C TYR A 778 -24.59 -29.18 -7.73
N HIS A 779 -23.39 -28.65 -7.55
CA HIS A 779 -22.19 -28.99 -8.32
C HIS A 779 -21.05 -29.34 -7.37
N ASP A 780 -20.24 -30.32 -7.73
CA ASP A 780 -19.06 -30.70 -6.94
C ASP A 780 -18.05 -29.54 -6.95
N LEU A 781 -17.51 -29.17 -5.79
CA LEU A 781 -16.54 -28.09 -5.63
C LEU A 781 -15.34 -28.55 -4.82
N ARG A 782 -14.16 -28.50 -5.44
CA ARG A 782 -12.87 -28.71 -4.77
C ARG A 782 -11.97 -27.50 -4.92
N VAL A 783 -11.39 -27.03 -3.82
CA VAL A 783 -10.39 -25.96 -3.83
C VAL A 783 -9.10 -26.47 -3.20
N GLN A 784 -7.98 -26.21 -3.84
CA GLN A 784 -6.66 -26.57 -3.33
C GLN A 784 -5.82 -25.30 -3.15
N GLY A 785 -5.13 -25.17 -2.03
CA GLY A 785 -4.19 -24.10 -1.76
C GLY A 785 -2.84 -24.67 -1.32
N GLU A 786 -1.77 -24.25 -1.97
CA GLU A 786 -0.40 -24.51 -1.52
C GLU A 786 0.19 -23.22 -0.96
N PHE A 787 0.61 -23.24 0.30
CA PHE A 787 1.21 -22.10 0.98
C PHE A 787 2.68 -22.41 1.20
N LEU A 788 3.54 -21.89 0.34
CA LEU A 788 4.93 -22.31 0.20
C LEU A 788 5.93 -21.26 0.67
N SER A 789 5.51 -20.00 0.69
CA SER A 789 6.34 -18.85 1.04
C SER A 789 5.66 -18.02 2.13
N GLY A 790 6.33 -16.95 2.58
CA GLY A 790 6.07 -16.29 3.86
C GLY A 790 4.60 -15.99 4.20
N TRP A 791 3.85 -15.36 3.30
CA TRP A 791 2.47 -14.92 3.55
C TRP A 791 1.46 -15.95 3.06
N ARG A 792 0.43 -16.27 3.89
CA ARG A 792 -0.49 -17.37 3.61
C ARG A 792 -1.88 -16.88 3.25
N LEU A 793 -1.97 -16.28 2.07
CA LEU A 793 -3.19 -15.65 1.55
C LEU A 793 -3.90 -16.60 0.58
N LEU A 794 -5.20 -16.80 0.76
CA LEU A 794 -6.11 -17.42 -0.20
C LEU A 794 -7.55 -16.95 0.06
N GLU A 795 -8.18 -16.35 -0.95
CA GLU A 795 -9.60 -16.04 -0.95
C GLU A 795 -10.30 -16.69 -2.15
N LEU A 796 -11.53 -17.16 -1.97
CA LEU A 796 -12.39 -17.62 -3.04
C LEU A 796 -13.57 -16.67 -3.20
N SER A 797 -13.69 -16.09 -4.39
CA SER A 797 -14.81 -15.25 -4.79
C SER A 797 -15.57 -15.87 -5.97
N TRP A 798 -16.84 -15.51 -6.10
CA TRP A 798 -17.65 -15.85 -7.27
C TRP A 798 -18.49 -14.66 -7.74
N ALA A 799 -18.83 -14.66 -9.03
CA ALA A 799 -19.77 -13.75 -9.64
C ALA A 799 -20.86 -14.60 -10.30
N PRO A 800 -22.07 -14.69 -9.70
CA PRO A 800 -23.23 -15.25 -10.37
C PRO A 800 -23.60 -14.48 -11.65
N PRO A 801 -24.41 -15.06 -12.55
CA PRO A 801 -24.75 -14.43 -13.84
C PRO A 801 -25.34 -13.01 -13.70
N GLY A 802 -24.60 -12.00 -14.15
CA GLY A 802 -25.03 -10.59 -14.04
C GLY A 802 -24.99 -10.02 -12.61
N GLU A 803 -24.23 -10.63 -11.71
CA GLU A 803 -23.91 -10.10 -10.38
C GLU A 803 -22.41 -9.79 -10.27
N GLU A 804 -22.07 -8.85 -9.40
CA GLU A 804 -20.67 -8.49 -9.11
C GLU A 804 -19.92 -9.60 -8.36
N LEU A 805 -18.60 -9.61 -8.51
CA LEU A 805 -17.72 -10.52 -7.79
C LEU A 805 -17.75 -10.23 -6.28
N ARG A 806 -17.95 -11.28 -5.50
CA ARG A 806 -17.94 -11.23 -4.04
C ARG A 806 -17.42 -12.54 -3.48
N LEU A 807 -17.00 -12.55 -2.21
CA LEU A 807 -16.67 -13.79 -1.49
C LEU A 807 -17.81 -14.80 -1.67
N VAL A 808 -17.46 -16.07 -1.89
CA VAL A 808 -18.47 -17.12 -2.00
C VAL A 808 -19.17 -17.25 -0.65
N PRO A 809 -20.49 -17.00 -0.56
CA PRO A 809 -21.17 -16.96 0.72
C PRO A 809 -21.36 -18.37 1.27
N SER A 810 -21.23 -18.53 2.59
CA SER A 810 -21.37 -19.83 3.27
C SER A 810 -22.65 -20.58 2.92
N LYS A 811 -23.76 -19.87 2.76
CA LYS A 811 -25.08 -20.46 2.44
C LYS A 811 -25.12 -21.27 1.13
N VAL A 812 -24.14 -21.11 0.24
CA VAL A 812 -24.07 -21.90 -1.00
C VAL A 812 -23.02 -23.00 -0.96
N LEU A 813 -22.16 -23.06 0.07
CA LEU A 813 -21.06 -24.02 0.18
C LEU A 813 -21.47 -25.21 1.05
N ILE A 814 -21.76 -26.36 0.46
CA ILE A 814 -22.30 -27.55 1.15
C ILE A 814 -21.18 -28.54 1.45
N PRO A 815 -21.11 -29.15 2.65
CA PRO A 815 -20.11 -30.17 2.94
C PRO A 815 -20.34 -31.49 2.17
N PRO A 816 -19.30 -32.33 2.00
CA PRO A 816 -19.36 -33.52 1.15
C PRO A 816 -20.47 -34.51 1.49
N ASP A 817 -20.82 -34.66 2.77
CA ASP A 817 -21.78 -35.66 3.25
C ASP A 817 -23.24 -35.35 2.88
N ILE A 818 -23.54 -34.11 2.47
CA ILE A 818 -24.90 -33.67 2.11
C ILE A 818 -25.09 -33.63 0.57
N CYS A 819 -23.99 -33.53 -0.17
CA CYS A 819 -23.96 -33.39 -1.63
C CYS A 819 -24.75 -34.44 -2.43
N TRP A 820 -24.83 -35.67 -1.93
CA TRP A 820 -25.23 -36.84 -2.72
C TRP A 820 -26.65 -37.35 -2.43
N GLU A 821 -27.35 -36.81 -1.43
CA GLU A 821 -28.76 -37.19 -1.16
C GLU A 821 -29.78 -36.48 -2.07
N SER A 822 -29.39 -35.44 -2.82
CA SER A 822 -30.32 -34.57 -3.57
C SER A 822 -30.26 -34.66 -5.11
N VAL A 823 -29.37 -35.46 -5.71
CA VAL A 823 -29.07 -35.44 -7.16
C VAL A 823 -29.81 -36.52 -7.98
N SER A 824 -30.64 -37.37 -7.35
CA SER A 824 -31.28 -38.50 -8.04
C SER A 824 -32.55 -38.15 -8.81
N THR A 825 -32.53 -37.24 -9.80
CA THR A 825 -33.45 -37.24 -10.97
C THR A 825 -33.13 -36.08 -11.93
N VAL A 826 -32.35 -36.28 -13.00
CA VAL A 826 -32.60 -35.78 -14.38
C VAL A 826 -31.64 -36.53 -15.34
N THR A 827 -32.19 -37.26 -16.32
CA THR A 827 -31.43 -37.93 -17.40
C THR A 827 -31.31 -37.02 -18.65
N LYS A 828 -30.08 -36.81 -19.15
CA LYS A 828 -29.75 -36.14 -20.44
C LYS A 828 -29.98 -37.06 -21.66
N PRO A 829 -30.40 -36.53 -22.83
CA PRO A 829 -30.34 -37.23 -24.13
C PRO A 829 -29.01 -36.96 -24.89
N PRO A 830 -28.66 -37.76 -25.93
CA PRO A 830 -27.30 -37.87 -26.43
C PRO A 830 -26.91 -36.81 -27.47
N ALA A 831 -25.60 -36.49 -27.48
CA ALA A 831 -24.97 -35.54 -28.40
C ALA A 831 -24.90 -36.06 -29.85
N GLN A 832 -25.10 -35.15 -30.82
CA GLN A 832 -24.78 -35.36 -32.22
C GLN A 832 -23.56 -34.53 -32.63
N ASP A 833 -22.64 -35.23 -33.29
CA ASP A 833 -21.43 -34.74 -33.95
C ASP A 833 -21.75 -33.98 -35.25
N ARG A 834 -21.11 -32.83 -35.50
CA ARG A 834 -21.10 -32.14 -36.80
C ARG A 834 -19.72 -31.52 -37.07
N SER A 835 -19.14 -31.90 -38.20
CA SER A 835 -17.88 -31.43 -38.76
C SER A 835 -17.97 -30.01 -39.36
N GLU A 836 -16.93 -29.18 -39.19
CA GLU A 836 -16.83 -27.79 -39.66
C GLU A 836 -16.30 -27.65 -41.12
N ARG A 837 -16.79 -26.63 -41.85
CA ARG A 837 -16.39 -26.20 -43.22
C ARG A 837 -15.58 -24.87 -43.18
N PRO A 838 -14.76 -24.52 -44.22
CA PRO A 838 -13.87 -23.33 -44.20
C PRO A 838 -14.52 -21.99 -44.60
N PHE A 839 -14.00 -20.86 -44.05
CA PHE A 839 -14.42 -19.46 -44.31
C PHE A 839 -13.78 -18.84 -45.57
N VAL A 840 -14.49 -17.91 -46.25
CA VAL A 840 -14.01 -17.17 -47.45
C VAL A 840 -14.18 -15.65 -47.27
N ALA A 841 -13.24 -14.85 -47.80
CA ALA A 841 -13.34 -13.39 -47.86
C ALA A 841 -13.19 -12.87 -49.30
N ASP A 842 -14.20 -12.13 -49.76
CA ASP A 842 -14.28 -11.56 -51.10
C ASP A 842 -13.95 -10.06 -51.07
N PHE A 843 -13.01 -9.64 -51.91
CA PHE A 843 -12.75 -8.22 -52.15
C PHE A 843 -13.90 -7.63 -52.98
N ILE A 844 -14.48 -6.53 -52.51
CA ILE A 844 -15.65 -5.89 -53.15
C ILE A 844 -15.21 -4.67 -53.96
N LEU A 845 -14.62 -3.67 -53.31
CA LEU A 845 -14.20 -2.42 -53.94
C LEU A 845 -13.15 -1.68 -53.09
N GLN A 846 -12.51 -0.67 -53.67
CA GLN A 846 -11.57 0.22 -53.00
C GLN A 846 -11.69 1.64 -53.53
N TRP A 847 -11.39 2.63 -52.70
CA TRP A 847 -11.36 4.04 -53.10
C TRP A 847 -10.27 4.81 -52.34
N GLY A 848 -9.84 5.92 -52.91
CA GLY A 848 -8.72 6.71 -52.41
C GLY A 848 -7.51 6.72 -53.34
N GLY A 849 -6.49 7.46 -52.93
CA GLY A 849 -5.20 7.57 -53.58
C GLY A 849 -4.38 8.66 -52.90
N TYR A 850 -3.06 8.63 -53.09
CA TYR A 850 -2.17 9.60 -52.44
C TYR A 850 -2.50 11.05 -52.83
N GLY A 851 -2.70 11.91 -51.83
CA GLY A 851 -2.83 13.36 -52.03
C GLY A 851 -3.74 14.05 -51.02
N SER A 852 -3.89 15.36 -51.19
CA SER A 852 -4.63 16.24 -50.28
C SER A 852 -5.99 16.69 -50.83
N GLN A 853 -6.36 16.31 -52.06
CA GLN A 853 -7.68 16.64 -52.61
C GLN A 853 -8.78 15.84 -51.91
N LYS A 854 -10.03 16.30 -52.06
CA LYS A 854 -11.21 15.57 -51.57
C LYS A 854 -11.26 14.17 -52.19
N GLY A 855 -11.39 13.13 -51.36
CA GLY A 855 -11.35 11.73 -51.80
C GLY A 855 -9.94 11.14 -51.96
N GLN A 856 -8.87 11.90 -51.67
CA GLN A 856 -7.48 11.43 -51.57
C GLN A 856 -7.04 11.37 -50.11
N PHE A 857 -5.98 10.63 -49.81
CA PHE A 857 -5.44 10.45 -48.47
C PHE A 857 -3.91 10.63 -48.44
N ILE A 858 -3.35 11.08 -47.31
CA ILE A 858 -1.89 11.06 -47.08
C ILE A 858 -1.53 9.97 -46.08
N GLU A 859 -2.34 9.74 -45.03
CA GLU A 859 -2.22 8.56 -44.14
C GLU A 859 -3.60 8.27 -43.53
N PRO A 860 -4.47 7.49 -44.20
CA PRO A 860 -5.71 7.05 -43.58
C PRO A 860 -5.39 6.02 -42.50
N ARG A 861 -5.56 6.38 -41.23
CA ARG A 861 -5.15 5.53 -40.10
C ARG A 861 -6.29 4.86 -39.36
N ALA A 862 -7.47 5.47 -39.32
CA ALA A 862 -8.64 4.90 -38.66
C ALA A 862 -9.89 4.98 -39.53
N VAL A 863 -10.75 3.98 -39.38
CA VAL A 863 -12.01 3.84 -40.11
C VAL A 863 -13.13 3.44 -39.16
N ALA A 864 -14.28 4.11 -39.23
CA ALA A 864 -15.49 3.73 -38.52
C ALA A 864 -16.69 3.74 -39.46
N VAL A 865 -17.74 2.99 -39.13
CA VAL A 865 -18.96 2.92 -39.93
C VAL A 865 -20.16 3.08 -39.02
N ASP A 866 -21.14 3.90 -39.43
CA ASP A 866 -22.38 4.06 -38.69
C ASP A 866 -23.49 3.12 -39.17
N ALA A 867 -24.62 3.13 -38.45
CA ALA A 867 -25.77 2.28 -38.75
C ALA A 867 -26.38 2.53 -40.15
N GLU A 868 -26.19 3.73 -40.73
CA GLU A 868 -26.62 4.04 -42.10
C GLU A 868 -25.64 3.54 -43.17
N GLY A 869 -24.47 3.05 -42.77
CA GLY A 869 -23.41 2.57 -43.67
C GLY A 869 -22.52 3.70 -44.21
N ARG A 870 -22.47 4.86 -43.54
CA ARG A 870 -21.50 5.92 -43.86
C ARG A 870 -20.15 5.55 -43.26
N VAL A 871 -19.10 5.67 -44.06
CA VAL A 871 -17.73 5.27 -43.72
C VAL A 871 -16.92 6.52 -43.39
N TYR A 872 -16.52 6.67 -42.14
CA TYR A 872 -15.71 7.77 -41.63
C TYR A 872 -14.25 7.36 -41.63
N VAL A 873 -13.38 8.21 -42.18
CA VAL A 873 -11.95 7.93 -42.31
C VAL A 873 -11.15 9.07 -41.72
N ALA A 874 -10.33 8.78 -40.71
CA ALA A 874 -9.35 9.70 -40.18
C ALA A 874 -8.13 9.73 -41.10
N ASP A 875 -8.02 10.80 -41.88
CA ASP A 875 -6.91 11.07 -42.80
C ASP A 875 -5.84 11.87 -42.03
N THR A 876 -5.11 11.16 -41.18
CA THR A 876 -4.18 11.72 -40.19
C THR A 876 -3.16 12.64 -40.84
N GLY A 877 -2.58 12.24 -41.97
CA GLY A 877 -1.59 13.03 -42.71
C GLY A 877 -2.16 14.31 -43.36
N ASN A 878 -3.47 14.42 -43.55
CA ASN A 878 -4.13 15.65 -44.02
C ASN A 878 -4.88 16.40 -42.89
N HIS A 879 -4.76 15.96 -41.64
CA HIS A 879 -5.39 16.59 -40.47
C HIS A 879 -6.91 16.77 -40.63
N ARG A 880 -7.60 15.73 -41.12
CA ARG A 880 -9.03 15.81 -41.45
C ARG A 880 -9.74 14.47 -41.30
N VAL A 881 -11.07 14.54 -41.23
CA VAL A 881 -11.95 13.38 -41.40
C VAL A 881 -12.70 13.50 -42.71
N GLN A 882 -12.79 12.40 -43.45
CA GLN A 882 -13.57 12.28 -44.67
C GLN A 882 -14.63 11.19 -44.52
N VAL A 883 -15.83 11.43 -45.03
CA VAL A 883 -16.98 10.53 -44.92
C VAL A 883 -17.43 10.10 -46.30
N PHE A 884 -17.66 8.81 -46.47
CA PHE A 884 -18.06 8.18 -47.72
C PHE A 884 -19.34 7.37 -47.55
N ASP A 885 -20.04 7.06 -48.62
CA ASP A 885 -21.06 6.02 -48.60
C ASP A 885 -20.42 4.61 -48.74
N GLY A 886 -21.26 3.58 -48.66
CA GLY A 886 -20.83 2.18 -48.79
C GLY A 886 -20.29 1.81 -50.17
N GLU A 887 -20.42 2.69 -51.16
CA GLU A 887 -19.95 2.56 -52.53
C GLU A 887 -18.67 3.37 -52.79
N GLY A 888 -18.15 4.07 -51.77
CA GLY A 888 -16.91 4.85 -51.82
C GLY A 888 -17.06 6.26 -52.40
N GLN A 889 -18.29 6.78 -52.51
CA GLN A 889 -18.52 8.17 -52.92
C GLN A 889 -18.35 9.11 -51.73
N LEU A 890 -17.60 10.20 -51.93
CA LEU A 890 -17.35 11.17 -50.87
C LEU A 890 -18.62 11.97 -50.55
N LEU A 891 -19.03 11.93 -49.29
CA LEU A 891 -20.15 12.68 -48.75
C LEU A 891 -19.70 13.99 -48.09
N LYS A 892 -18.67 13.94 -47.23
CA LYS A 892 -18.28 15.07 -46.38
C LYS A 892 -16.81 15.09 -46.00
N VAL A 893 -16.29 16.29 -45.69
CA VAL A 893 -14.94 16.52 -45.14
C VAL A 893 -14.97 17.63 -44.08
N TRP A 894 -14.24 17.47 -42.97
CA TRP A 894 -13.94 18.54 -42.00
C TRP A 894 -12.58 18.34 -41.33
N SER A 895 -12.03 19.39 -40.72
CA SER A 895 -10.65 19.44 -40.20
C SER A 895 -10.53 19.88 -38.74
N GLY A 896 -11.57 19.64 -37.95
CA GLY A 896 -11.61 19.95 -36.51
C GLY A 896 -12.94 20.50 -36.04
N GLY A 897 -13.02 20.75 -34.73
CA GLY A 897 -14.17 21.31 -34.04
C GLY A 897 -13.81 22.62 -33.35
N ASN A 898 -13.83 22.62 -32.01
CA ASN A 898 -13.34 23.75 -31.21
C ASN A 898 -11.86 24.05 -31.48
N GLU A 899 -11.07 23.02 -31.80
CA GLU A 899 -9.69 23.14 -32.27
C GLU A 899 -9.51 22.34 -33.56
N ALA A 900 -8.56 22.78 -34.40
CA ALA A 900 -8.19 22.05 -35.60
C ALA A 900 -7.59 20.70 -35.23
N PHE A 901 -7.87 19.66 -36.01
CA PHE A 901 -7.16 18.40 -35.85
C PHE A 901 -5.67 18.60 -36.15
N VAL A 902 -4.83 17.92 -35.39
CA VAL A 902 -3.37 17.90 -35.55
C VAL A 902 -2.92 16.47 -35.83
N GLU A 903 -3.48 15.47 -35.16
CA GLU A 903 -3.18 14.07 -35.44
C GLU A 903 -4.41 13.22 -35.09
N PRO A 904 -5.48 13.28 -35.92
CA PRO A 904 -6.68 12.48 -35.68
C PRO A 904 -6.29 11.02 -35.93
N LEU A 905 -6.19 10.22 -34.86
CA LEU A 905 -5.57 8.91 -34.88
C LEU A 905 -6.58 7.76 -34.76
N ALA A 906 -7.66 7.96 -33.99
CA ALA A 906 -8.73 6.97 -33.84
C ALA A 906 -10.11 7.63 -33.98
N ILE A 907 -11.08 6.85 -34.45
CA ILE A 907 -12.45 7.30 -34.72
C ILE A 907 -13.45 6.20 -34.37
N ALA A 908 -14.53 6.55 -33.69
CA ALA A 908 -15.67 5.65 -33.48
C ALA A 908 -16.99 6.43 -33.60
N VAL A 909 -18.09 5.69 -33.79
CA VAL A 909 -19.44 6.24 -33.85
C VAL A 909 -20.29 5.55 -32.78
N ASP A 910 -21.01 6.33 -31.99
CA ASP A 910 -21.92 5.80 -30.96
C ASP A 910 -23.31 5.47 -31.53
N SER A 911 -24.19 4.87 -30.72
CA SER A 911 -25.52 4.45 -31.16
C SER A 911 -26.46 5.62 -31.51
N ARG A 912 -26.11 6.85 -31.10
CA ARG A 912 -26.84 8.09 -31.41
C ARG A 912 -26.40 8.70 -32.75
N GLY A 913 -25.33 8.18 -33.34
CA GLY A 913 -24.70 8.70 -34.54
C GLY A 913 -23.69 9.82 -34.27
N ASP A 914 -23.27 10.00 -33.01
CA ASP A 914 -22.21 10.95 -32.69
C ASP A 914 -20.84 10.32 -33.01
N VAL A 915 -19.98 11.12 -33.61
CA VAL A 915 -18.63 10.75 -34.07
C VAL A 915 -17.61 11.22 -33.05
N LEU A 916 -16.87 10.28 -32.46
CA LEU A 916 -15.81 10.54 -31.50
C LEU A 916 -14.46 10.39 -32.17
N ILE A 917 -13.60 11.40 -32.00
CA ILE A 917 -12.27 11.44 -32.62
C ILE A 917 -11.21 11.68 -31.55
N LEU A 918 -10.29 10.73 -31.40
CA LEU A 918 -9.11 10.88 -30.56
C LEU A 918 -8.00 11.52 -31.39
N ASP A 919 -7.57 12.70 -30.97
CA ASP A 919 -6.41 13.38 -31.53
C ASP A 919 -5.19 13.14 -30.63
N SER A 920 -4.22 12.34 -31.11
CA SER A 920 -3.09 11.86 -30.30
C SER A 920 -2.08 12.95 -29.95
N HIS A 921 -2.06 14.05 -30.70
CA HIS A 921 -1.18 15.17 -30.42
C HIS A 921 -1.74 16.05 -29.29
N THR A 922 -3.03 16.35 -29.37
CA THR A 922 -3.72 17.19 -28.38
C THR A 922 -4.22 16.40 -27.16
N ASN A 923 -4.24 15.06 -27.26
CA ASN A 923 -4.75 14.10 -26.26
C ASN A 923 -6.23 14.31 -25.90
N TRP A 924 -7.01 14.95 -26.78
CA TRP A 924 -8.46 15.13 -26.58
C TRP A 924 -9.27 14.12 -27.38
N ILE A 925 -10.40 13.72 -26.82
CA ILE A 925 -11.49 13.09 -27.55
C ILE A 925 -12.48 14.21 -27.88
N GLN A 926 -12.66 14.49 -29.16
CA GLN A 926 -13.63 15.48 -29.65
C GLN A 926 -14.86 14.76 -30.19
N ARG A 927 -16.05 15.18 -29.75
CA ARG A 927 -17.34 14.63 -30.18
C ARG A 927 -18.02 15.55 -31.18
N PHE A 928 -18.60 14.97 -32.22
CA PHE A 928 -19.33 15.65 -33.28
C PHE A 928 -20.66 14.94 -33.55
N ASP A 929 -21.65 15.65 -34.07
CA ASP A 929 -22.85 15.01 -34.59
C ASP A 929 -22.60 14.37 -35.97
N ALA A 930 -23.61 13.68 -36.50
CA ALA A 930 -23.59 13.07 -37.83
C ALA A 930 -23.39 14.10 -38.98
N GLU A 931 -23.76 15.37 -38.76
CA GLU A 931 -23.47 16.48 -39.68
C GLU A 931 -22.06 17.04 -39.48
N GLY A 932 -21.25 16.43 -38.62
CA GLY A 932 -19.90 16.81 -38.16
C GLY A 932 -19.79 18.24 -37.66
N ARG A 933 -20.80 18.71 -36.93
CA ARG A 933 -20.72 19.89 -36.05
C ARG A 933 -20.18 19.44 -34.70
N TYR A 934 -19.30 20.26 -34.13
CA TYR A 934 -18.70 19.99 -32.83
C TYR A 934 -19.76 20.06 -31.71
N LEU A 935 -19.75 19.06 -30.82
CA LEU A 935 -20.62 18.96 -29.66
C LEU A 935 -19.84 19.33 -28.38
N ASP A 936 -18.86 18.51 -28.02
CA ASP A 936 -18.06 18.67 -26.80
C ASP A 936 -16.67 18.00 -26.92
N ARG A 937 -15.90 18.02 -25.82
CA ARG A 937 -14.66 17.26 -25.67
C ARG A 937 -14.46 16.79 -24.24
N PHE A 938 -13.79 15.65 -24.11
CA PHE A 938 -13.37 15.07 -22.84
C PHE A 938 -12.09 14.25 -23.05
N GLY A 939 -11.54 13.67 -21.97
CA GLY A 939 -10.13 13.26 -21.96
C GLY A 939 -9.21 14.47 -21.78
N GLY A 940 -7.97 14.45 -22.26
CA GLY A 940 -7.07 15.62 -22.28
C GLY A 940 -5.77 15.47 -21.48
N PRO A 941 -4.81 16.40 -21.63
CA PRO A 941 -3.49 16.30 -20.99
C PRO A 941 -3.52 16.20 -19.46
N LEU A 942 -4.55 16.75 -18.83
CA LEU A 942 -4.76 16.69 -17.38
C LEU A 942 -5.38 15.36 -16.91
N ALA A 943 -6.06 14.62 -17.80
CA ALA A 943 -6.48 13.24 -17.56
C ALA A 943 -5.30 12.25 -17.65
N GLY A 944 -4.15 12.72 -18.16
CA GLY A 944 -2.89 12.00 -18.16
C GLY A 944 -2.80 10.90 -19.21
N PHE A 945 -3.32 11.10 -20.43
CA PHE A 945 -3.02 10.20 -21.55
C PHE A 945 -1.54 10.28 -21.91
N PHE A 946 -0.96 9.15 -22.27
CA PHE A 946 0.40 9.03 -22.79
C PHE A 946 0.39 8.12 -24.01
N HIS A 947 0.41 8.74 -25.20
CA HIS A 947 0.32 8.05 -26.49
C HIS A 947 -0.91 7.16 -26.59
N ALA A 948 -2.11 7.67 -26.26
CA ALA A 948 -3.34 6.93 -26.49
C ALA A 948 -3.57 6.71 -28.00
N ARG A 949 -4.01 5.50 -28.40
CA ARG A 949 -4.01 5.08 -29.81
C ARG A 949 -5.35 4.65 -30.37
N GLU A 950 -6.27 4.20 -29.53
CA GLU A 950 -7.55 3.66 -29.98
C GLU A 950 -8.68 4.16 -29.11
N LEU A 951 -9.87 4.25 -29.69
CA LEU A 951 -11.11 4.42 -28.97
C LEU A 951 -12.21 3.47 -29.50
N ALA A 952 -13.00 2.89 -28.61
CA ALA A 952 -14.11 2.03 -28.98
C ALA A 952 -15.32 2.33 -28.10
N VAL A 953 -16.52 2.03 -28.60
CA VAL A 953 -17.80 2.36 -27.95
C VAL A 953 -18.59 1.07 -27.71
N ASP A 954 -19.17 0.91 -26.52
CA ASP A 954 -20.03 -0.24 -26.22
C ASP A 954 -21.51 0.03 -26.53
N GLY A 955 -22.36 -0.99 -26.39
CA GLY A 955 -23.80 -0.89 -26.66
C GLY A 955 -24.58 0.05 -25.72
N GLN A 956 -23.93 0.63 -24.71
CA GLN A 956 -24.48 1.62 -23.78
C GLN A 956 -23.89 3.02 -24.03
N ASP A 957 -23.16 3.21 -25.13
CA ASP A 957 -22.42 4.41 -25.51
C ASP A 957 -21.26 4.80 -24.57
N ASN A 958 -20.77 3.87 -23.75
CA ASN A 958 -19.54 4.12 -22.99
C ASN A 958 -18.32 4.10 -23.91
N VAL A 959 -17.35 4.96 -23.66
CA VAL A 959 -16.17 5.16 -24.51
C VAL A 959 -14.94 4.58 -23.83
N TYR A 960 -14.29 3.62 -24.47
CA TYR A 960 -13.06 2.98 -24.01
C TYR A 960 -11.88 3.51 -24.80
N VAL A 961 -10.77 3.81 -24.11
CA VAL A 961 -9.58 4.40 -24.71
C VAL A 961 -8.37 3.56 -24.35
N ALA A 962 -7.60 3.12 -25.35
CA ALA A 962 -6.32 2.46 -25.11
C ALA A 962 -5.23 3.51 -24.88
N ASP A 963 -4.82 3.68 -23.63
CA ASP A 963 -3.75 4.58 -23.22
C ASP A 963 -2.41 3.83 -23.28
N THR A 964 -1.94 3.61 -24.52
CA THR A 964 -0.87 2.67 -24.86
C THR A 964 0.40 2.87 -24.05
N GLY A 965 0.87 4.11 -23.89
CA GLY A 965 2.11 4.39 -23.20
C GLY A 965 2.05 4.14 -21.69
N PHE A 966 0.88 4.23 -21.07
CA PHE A 966 0.68 3.85 -19.67
C PHE A 966 0.21 2.40 -19.49
N SER A 967 0.09 1.63 -20.58
CA SER A 967 -0.29 0.22 -20.55
C SER A 967 -1.62 -0.04 -19.82
N ARG A 968 -2.63 0.77 -20.15
CA ARG A 968 -3.95 0.74 -19.53
C ARG A 968 -5.06 1.08 -20.52
N ILE A 969 -6.29 0.79 -20.14
CA ILE A 969 -7.52 1.14 -20.86
C ILE A 969 -8.36 2.01 -19.93
N ILE A 970 -9.00 3.05 -20.44
CA ILE A 970 -9.81 3.97 -19.64
C ILE A 970 -11.24 3.97 -20.19
N LYS A 971 -12.23 3.72 -19.34
CA LYS A 971 -13.66 3.74 -19.66
C LYS A 971 -14.27 5.07 -19.23
N TYR A 972 -15.01 5.70 -20.13
CA TYR A 972 -15.77 6.92 -19.90
C TYR A 972 -17.25 6.67 -20.11
N SER A 973 -18.09 7.37 -19.37
CA SER A 973 -19.54 7.40 -19.59
C SER A 973 -19.87 8.10 -20.92
N PRO A 974 -21.11 7.98 -21.42
CA PRO A 974 -21.57 8.71 -22.59
C PRO A 974 -21.48 10.24 -22.42
N ASP A 975 -21.40 10.75 -21.19
CA ASP A 975 -21.22 12.18 -20.89
C ASP A 975 -19.76 12.60 -20.74
N GLY A 976 -18.80 11.69 -20.98
CA GLY A 976 -17.36 11.96 -20.91
C GLY A 976 -16.78 11.95 -19.50
N ILE A 977 -17.49 11.37 -18.52
CA ILE A 977 -17.01 11.21 -17.14
C ILE A 977 -16.20 9.91 -17.06
N GLN A 978 -14.97 9.96 -16.54
CA GLN A 978 -14.18 8.76 -16.35
C GLN A 978 -14.85 7.83 -15.33
N LEU A 979 -15.14 6.61 -15.74
CA LEU A 979 -15.74 5.58 -14.91
C LEU A 979 -14.66 4.68 -14.32
N GLU A 980 -13.84 4.05 -15.17
CA GLU A 980 -12.94 2.98 -14.75
C GLU A 980 -11.60 3.02 -15.51
N VAL A 981 -10.58 2.37 -14.94
CA VAL A 981 -9.26 2.18 -15.55
C VAL A 981 -8.85 0.73 -15.38
N PHE A 982 -8.54 0.09 -16.50
CA PHE A 982 -8.16 -1.32 -16.59
C PHE A 982 -6.70 -1.46 -17.02
N GLY A 983 -6.07 -2.56 -16.63
CA GLY A 983 -4.70 -2.86 -17.04
C GLY A 983 -3.64 -2.23 -16.13
N ALA A 984 -2.54 -2.98 -16.00
CA ALA A 984 -1.30 -2.54 -15.38
C ALA A 984 -0.14 -3.00 -16.27
N GLN A 985 0.96 -2.26 -16.28
CA GLN A 985 2.12 -2.60 -17.11
C GLN A 985 2.65 -4.00 -16.74
N GLY A 986 2.70 -4.91 -17.72
CA GLY A 986 3.27 -6.24 -17.54
C GLY A 986 2.81 -7.24 -18.58
N SER A 987 3.18 -8.51 -18.39
CA SER A 987 2.86 -9.62 -19.31
C SER A 987 1.92 -10.66 -18.71
N GLY A 988 1.44 -10.46 -17.47
CA GLY A 988 0.48 -11.33 -16.80
C GLY A 988 -0.96 -11.14 -17.29
N GLU A 989 -1.89 -11.97 -16.84
CA GLU A 989 -3.33 -11.88 -17.19
C GLU A 989 -3.91 -10.53 -16.74
N GLY A 990 -4.63 -9.85 -17.65
CA GLY A 990 -5.19 -8.52 -17.40
C GLY A 990 -4.14 -7.40 -17.34
N GLN A 991 -2.85 -7.74 -17.27
CA GLN A 991 -1.76 -6.79 -17.48
C GLN A 991 -1.57 -6.56 -18.98
N LEU A 992 -1.26 -5.33 -19.33
CA LEU A 992 -1.08 -4.91 -20.70
C LEU A 992 0.35 -4.41 -20.87
N MET A 993 0.89 -4.54 -22.07
CA MET A 993 2.12 -3.88 -22.47
C MET A 993 1.92 -3.33 -23.87
N GLU A 994 1.78 -2.01 -23.92
CA GLU A 994 1.43 -1.26 -25.13
C GLU A 994 0.13 -1.76 -25.80
N PRO A 995 -1.03 -1.66 -25.11
CA PRO A 995 -2.33 -1.99 -25.71
C PRO A 995 -2.64 -1.01 -26.86
N VAL A 996 -3.04 -1.54 -28.01
CA VAL A 996 -3.38 -0.74 -29.21
C VAL A 996 -4.85 -0.89 -29.56
N GLY A 997 -5.24 -1.92 -30.31
CA GLY A 997 -6.62 -2.13 -30.74
C GLY A 997 -7.57 -2.52 -29.61
N LEU A 998 -8.81 -2.02 -29.68
CA LEU A 998 -9.92 -2.33 -28.80
C LEU A 998 -11.15 -2.75 -29.62
N ALA A 999 -11.86 -3.80 -29.19
CA ALA A 999 -13.20 -4.11 -29.65
C ALA A 999 -14.05 -4.54 -28.45
N ILE A 1000 -15.33 -4.17 -28.41
CA ILE A 1000 -16.21 -4.49 -27.27
C ILE A 1000 -17.38 -5.32 -27.79
N ASP A 1001 -17.69 -6.42 -27.10
CA ASP A 1001 -18.83 -7.26 -27.45
C ASP A 1001 -20.15 -6.78 -26.83
N VAL A 1002 -21.25 -7.40 -27.24
CA VAL A 1002 -22.60 -7.07 -26.76
C VAL A 1002 -22.81 -7.36 -25.26
N ASN A 1003 -21.94 -8.16 -24.64
CA ASN A 1003 -21.95 -8.45 -23.20
C ASN A 1003 -21.08 -7.46 -22.40
N GLY A 1004 -20.32 -6.59 -23.09
CA GLY A 1004 -19.39 -5.64 -22.47
C GLY A 1004 -17.95 -6.14 -22.38
N ASP A 1005 -17.63 -7.31 -22.93
CA ASP A 1005 -16.26 -7.85 -22.89
C ASP A 1005 -15.34 -7.05 -23.81
N ILE A 1006 -14.17 -6.69 -23.31
CA ILE A 1006 -13.17 -5.84 -23.95
C ILE A 1006 -12.07 -6.70 -24.55
N TYR A 1007 -11.99 -6.70 -25.88
CA TYR A 1007 -10.92 -7.33 -26.64
C TYR A 1007 -9.80 -6.32 -26.85
N VAL A 1008 -8.58 -6.67 -26.48
CA VAL A 1008 -7.42 -5.78 -26.42
C VAL A 1008 -6.27 -6.40 -27.18
N ALA A 1009 -5.77 -5.70 -28.20
CA ALA A 1009 -4.52 -6.07 -28.84
C ALA A 1009 -3.35 -5.61 -27.98
N ASP A 1010 -2.78 -6.54 -27.22
CA ASP A 1010 -1.68 -6.34 -26.28
C ASP A 1010 -0.34 -6.58 -27.01
N VAL A 1011 0.07 -5.57 -27.77
CA VAL A 1011 1.00 -5.71 -28.90
C VAL A 1011 2.39 -6.16 -28.47
N SER A 1012 2.95 -5.58 -27.41
CA SER A 1012 4.29 -5.97 -26.94
C SER A 1012 4.31 -7.36 -26.27
N ASN A 1013 3.17 -7.82 -25.74
CA ASN A 1013 3.00 -9.20 -25.26
C ASN A 1013 2.63 -10.19 -26.36
N GLN A 1014 2.46 -9.74 -27.61
CA GLN A 1014 2.15 -10.59 -28.78
C GLN A 1014 0.88 -11.43 -28.57
N ARG A 1015 -0.15 -10.83 -27.97
CA ARG A 1015 -1.44 -11.50 -27.78
C ARG A 1015 -2.61 -10.53 -27.97
N ILE A 1016 -3.78 -11.11 -28.22
CA ILE A 1016 -5.05 -10.45 -27.96
C ILE A 1016 -5.54 -10.97 -26.62
N GLN A 1017 -5.94 -10.09 -25.72
CA GLN A 1017 -6.64 -10.45 -24.49
C GLN A 1017 -8.12 -10.11 -24.62
N ARG A 1018 -8.98 -10.99 -24.15
CA ARG A 1018 -10.38 -10.67 -23.87
C ARG A 1018 -10.49 -10.44 -22.37
N LEU A 1019 -11.02 -9.28 -22.00
CA LEU A 1019 -11.30 -8.88 -20.63
C LEU A 1019 -12.82 -8.76 -20.48
N ASP A 1020 -13.35 -8.85 -19.27
CA ASP A 1020 -14.75 -8.47 -19.03
C ASP A 1020 -14.93 -6.95 -18.89
N ASP A 1021 -16.15 -6.51 -18.63
CA ASP A 1021 -16.53 -5.10 -18.49
C ASP A 1021 -15.89 -4.39 -17.27
N MET A 1022 -15.27 -5.16 -16.38
CA MET A 1022 -14.47 -4.72 -15.23
C MET A 1022 -12.95 -4.84 -15.48
N GLY A 1023 -12.53 -5.22 -16.69
CA GLY A 1023 -11.13 -5.33 -17.08
C GLY A 1023 -10.41 -6.58 -16.57
N ARG A 1024 -11.14 -7.59 -16.10
CA ARG A 1024 -10.56 -8.88 -15.66
C ARG A 1024 -10.36 -9.79 -16.84
N TYR A 1025 -9.25 -10.52 -16.83
CA TYR A 1025 -8.89 -11.44 -17.91
C TYR A 1025 -9.90 -12.59 -18.05
N LEU A 1026 -10.34 -12.83 -19.29
CA LEU A 1026 -11.22 -13.93 -19.66
C LEU A 1026 -10.50 -14.96 -20.54
N ASP A 1027 -9.76 -14.53 -21.56
CA ASP A 1027 -9.06 -15.41 -22.50
C ASP A 1027 -7.93 -14.66 -23.25
N SER A 1028 -7.00 -15.39 -23.85
CA SER A 1028 -6.03 -14.81 -24.80
C SER A 1028 -5.67 -15.73 -25.94
N TRP A 1029 -5.35 -15.09 -27.06
CA TRP A 1029 -4.92 -15.76 -28.28
C TRP A 1029 -3.64 -15.13 -28.81
N PRO A 1030 -2.76 -15.92 -29.43
CA PRO A 1030 -1.49 -15.41 -29.93
C PRO A 1030 -1.72 -14.42 -31.07
N LEU A 1031 -1.00 -13.31 -31.00
CA LEU A 1031 -0.92 -12.29 -32.04
C LEU A 1031 0.49 -12.30 -32.64
N ALA A 1032 0.63 -11.90 -33.90
CA ALA A 1032 1.96 -11.71 -34.47
C ALA A 1032 2.72 -10.55 -33.84
N LEU A 1033 4.05 -10.64 -33.87
CA LEU A 1033 4.94 -9.51 -33.66
C LEU A 1033 4.48 -8.28 -34.47
N SER A 1034 4.15 -7.22 -33.76
CA SER A 1034 3.64 -5.96 -34.28
C SER A 1034 4.30 -4.81 -33.52
N GLU A 1035 4.43 -3.64 -34.17
CA GLU A 1035 5.01 -2.44 -33.57
C GLU A 1035 3.88 -1.53 -33.10
N SER A 1036 3.98 -0.93 -31.92
CA SER A 1036 2.88 -0.18 -31.33
C SER A 1036 2.43 1.05 -32.12
N VAL A 1037 3.29 1.63 -32.97
CA VAL A 1037 2.91 2.75 -33.85
C VAL A 1037 1.93 2.35 -34.94
N ASN A 1038 2.16 1.19 -35.56
CA ASN A 1038 1.28 0.58 -36.56
C ASN A 1038 0.81 -0.76 -35.98
N GLY A 1039 0.23 -0.70 -34.77
CA GLY A 1039 -0.12 -1.88 -33.99
C GLY A 1039 -1.33 -2.61 -34.56
N THR A 1040 -1.69 -3.74 -33.97
CA THR A 1040 -2.91 -4.46 -34.37
C THR A 1040 -4.15 -3.74 -33.86
N HIS A 1041 -5.10 -3.50 -34.75
CA HIS A 1041 -6.44 -3.00 -34.46
C HIS A 1041 -7.46 -4.12 -34.59
N LEU A 1042 -8.58 -4.01 -33.87
CA LEU A 1042 -9.58 -5.06 -33.70
C LEU A 1042 -10.97 -4.54 -34.08
N ALA A 1043 -11.79 -5.41 -34.66
CA ALA A 1043 -13.24 -5.22 -34.71
C ALA A 1043 -13.94 -6.55 -34.51
N LEU A 1044 -15.15 -6.49 -33.96
CA LEU A 1044 -15.96 -7.65 -33.66
C LEU A 1044 -17.24 -7.60 -34.51
N GLY A 1045 -17.57 -8.72 -35.16
CA GLY A 1045 -18.83 -8.88 -35.86
C GLY A 1045 -19.94 -9.38 -34.94
N ASP A 1046 -21.18 -9.09 -35.30
CA ASP A 1046 -22.39 -9.60 -34.62
C ASP A 1046 -22.49 -11.14 -34.65
N ASP A 1047 -21.75 -11.77 -35.55
CA ASP A 1047 -21.60 -13.22 -35.67
C ASP A 1047 -20.56 -13.82 -34.69
N GLY A 1048 -19.95 -12.99 -33.84
CA GLY A 1048 -18.94 -13.37 -32.87
C GLY A 1048 -17.55 -13.59 -33.48
N LEU A 1049 -17.34 -13.24 -34.75
CA LEU A 1049 -16.03 -13.29 -35.37
C LEU A 1049 -15.22 -12.05 -34.99
N LEU A 1050 -13.98 -12.28 -34.54
CA LEU A 1050 -13.04 -11.21 -34.24
C LEU A 1050 -12.07 -11.02 -35.41
N TYR A 1051 -11.97 -9.78 -35.88
CA TYR A 1051 -11.13 -9.37 -36.99
C TYR A 1051 -9.96 -8.58 -36.43
N ALA A 1052 -8.74 -8.88 -36.90
CA ALA A 1052 -7.53 -8.20 -36.46
C ALA A 1052 -6.63 -7.83 -37.64
N THR A 1053 -6.08 -6.61 -37.65
CA THR A 1053 -5.00 -6.26 -38.60
C THR A 1053 -3.68 -6.92 -38.19
N GLU A 1054 -2.88 -7.35 -39.15
CA GLU A 1054 -1.47 -7.67 -38.96
C GLU A 1054 -0.63 -6.75 -39.87
N PRO A 1055 -0.36 -5.49 -39.46
CA PRO A 1055 0.19 -4.48 -40.37
C PRO A 1055 1.57 -4.84 -40.91
N SER A 1056 2.41 -5.46 -40.06
CA SER A 1056 3.74 -5.98 -40.42
C SER A 1056 3.71 -7.14 -41.42
N ARG A 1057 2.58 -7.85 -41.51
CA ARG A 1057 2.34 -8.96 -42.44
C ARG A 1057 1.43 -8.56 -43.61
N GLN A 1058 1.04 -7.29 -43.71
CA GLN A 1058 0.25 -6.72 -44.80
C GLN A 1058 -1.04 -7.51 -45.09
N ARG A 1059 -1.78 -7.86 -44.03
CA ARG A 1059 -3.00 -8.66 -44.10
C ARG A 1059 -3.91 -8.43 -42.88
N PHE A 1060 -5.11 -8.99 -42.92
CA PHE A 1060 -5.97 -9.16 -41.73
C PHE A 1060 -6.24 -10.64 -41.45
N VAL A 1061 -6.60 -10.93 -40.21
CA VAL A 1061 -6.84 -12.28 -39.67
C VAL A 1061 -8.21 -12.31 -39.02
N VAL A 1062 -8.91 -13.44 -39.14
CA VAL A 1062 -10.21 -13.64 -38.48
C VAL A 1062 -10.10 -14.80 -37.51
N PHE A 1063 -10.66 -14.59 -36.33
CA PHE A 1063 -10.72 -15.54 -35.23
C PHE A 1063 -12.18 -15.93 -34.96
N LYS A 1064 -12.38 -17.20 -34.61
CA LYS A 1064 -13.63 -17.74 -34.05
C LYS A 1064 -13.26 -18.55 -32.82
N ASP A 1065 -13.85 -18.21 -31.68
CA ASP A 1065 -13.58 -18.89 -30.39
C ASP A 1065 -12.06 -19.02 -30.12
N GLY A 1066 -11.32 -17.95 -30.40
CA GLY A 1066 -9.87 -17.89 -30.21
C GLY A 1066 -9.00 -18.58 -31.26
N LYS A 1067 -9.60 -19.29 -32.21
CA LYS A 1067 -8.89 -19.99 -33.27
C LYS A 1067 -8.91 -19.19 -34.56
N VAL A 1068 -7.77 -19.13 -35.25
CA VAL A 1068 -7.70 -18.48 -36.55
C VAL A 1068 -8.45 -19.31 -37.58
N VAL A 1069 -9.51 -18.73 -38.14
CA VAL A 1069 -10.36 -19.35 -39.18
C VAL A 1069 -10.00 -18.91 -40.59
N GLY A 1070 -9.23 -17.82 -40.74
CA GLY A 1070 -8.68 -17.44 -42.03
C GLY A 1070 -7.77 -16.21 -41.98
N ARG A 1071 -7.03 -15.99 -43.07
CA ARG A 1071 -6.07 -14.88 -43.24
C ARG A 1071 -6.14 -14.39 -44.68
N TRP A 1072 -6.27 -13.08 -44.87
CA TRP A 1072 -6.47 -12.49 -46.19
C TRP A 1072 -5.65 -11.22 -46.36
N GLY A 1073 -5.03 -11.10 -47.54
CA GLY A 1073 -4.10 -10.03 -47.87
C GLY A 1073 -2.69 -10.53 -48.10
N GLN A 1074 -1.95 -9.77 -48.90
CA GLN A 1074 -0.54 -9.95 -49.22
C GLN A 1074 0.06 -8.59 -49.56
N GLY A 1075 1.37 -8.44 -49.39
CA GLY A 1075 2.10 -7.22 -49.66
C GLY A 1075 2.20 -6.84 -51.13
N SER A 1076 1.44 -5.82 -51.55
CA SER A 1076 1.57 -5.14 -52.86
C SER A 1076 0.43 -4.09 -53.02
N GLN A 1077 0.42 -3.38 -54.14
CA GLN A 1077 -0.48 -2.26 -54.45
C GLN A 1077 -1.75 -2.68 -55.21
N GLY A 1078 -1.90 -3.96 -55.56
CA GLY A 1078 -3.05 -4.48 -56.33
C GLY A 1078 -4.34 -4.56 -55.50
N SER A 1079 -5.47 -4.81 -56.16
CA SER A 1079 -6.77 -4.98 -55.46
C SER A 1079 -6.72 -6.19 -54.52
N GLY A 1080 -7.22 -6.01 -53.30
CA GLY A 1080 -7.19 -7.03 -52.25
C GLY A 1080 -5.82 -7.26 -51.62
N GLN A 1081 -4.83 -6.41 -51.93
CA GLN A 1081 -3.48 -6.42 -51.35
C GLN A 1081 -3.29 -5.19 -50.46
N PHE A 1082 -2.44 -5.25 -49.45
CA PHE A 1082 -2.28 -4.17 -48.48
C PHE A 1082 -0.84 -3.68 -48.36
N ASP A 1083 -0.67 -2.44 -47.87
CA ASP A 1083 0.58 -1.92 -47.36
C ASP A 1083 0.37 -1.23 -46.00
N ARG A 1084 0.79 -1.94 -44.94
CA ARG A 1084 0.46 -1.75 -43.52
C ARG A 1084 -0.99 -1.29 -43.30
N PRO A 1085 -1.96 -2.21 -43.42
CA PRO A 1085 -3.34 -1.90 -43.04
C PRO A 1085 -3.39 -1.64 -41.54
N THR A 1086 -3.76 -0.44 -41.11
CA THR A 1086 -3.72 -0.08 -39.68
C THR A 1086 -4.99 -0.49 -38.96
N ASP A 1087 -6.15 -0.08 -39.48
CA ASP A 1087 -7.44 -0.20 -38.79
C ASP A 1087 -8.53 -0.87 -39.66
N LEU A 1088 -9.56 -1.38 -39.01
CA LEU A 1088 -10.69 -2.07 -39.65
C LEU A 1088 -12.01 -1.85 -38.90
N ALA A 1089 -13.12 -1.77 -39.63
CA ALA A 1089 -14.47 -1.62 -39.06
C ALA A 1089 -15.50 -2.43 -39.85
N LEU A 1090 -16.59 -2.83 -39.18
CA LEU A 1090 -17.70 -3.59 -39.76
C LEU A 1090 -18.96 -2.74 -39.85
N ASP A 1091 -19.74 -2.92 -40.91
CA ASP A 1091 -21.12 -2.44 -40.95
C ASP A 1091 -22.11 -3.51 -40.48
N GLY A 1092 -23.32 -3.09 -40.12
CA GLY A 1092 -24.41 -4.01 -39.71
C GLY A 1092 -24.92 -4.93 -40.82
N ARG A 1093 -24.31 -4.90 -42.01
CA ARG A 1093 -24.56 -5.84 -43.13
C ARG A 1093 -23.42 -6.84 -43.28
N GLY A 1094 -22.43 -6.81 -42.38
CA GLY A 1094 -21.25 -7.68 -42.34
C GLY A 1094 -20.26 -7.40 -43.47
N TYR A 1095 -20.15 -6.17 -43.95
CA TYR A 1095 -19.02 -5.73 -44.79
C TYR A 1095 -17.91 -5.17 -43.91
N LEU A 1096 -16.69 -5.58 -44.22
CA LEU A 1096 -15.48 -5.16 -43.54
C LEU A 1096 -14.79 -4.06 -44.33
N TYR A 1097 -14.48 -2.95 -43.68
CA TYR A 1097 -13.74 -1.82 -44.22
C TYR A 1097 -12.36 -1.80 -43.59
N VAL A 1098 -11.30 -1.69 -44.40
CA VAL A 1098 -9.91 -1.72 -43.93
C VAL A 1098 -9.18 -0.48 -44.43
N ALA A 1099 -8.57 0.26 -43.50
CA ALA A 1099 -7.70 1.40 -43.80
C ALA A 1099 -6.33 0.90 -44.28
N ASP A 1100 -6.07 1.04 -45.58
CA ASP A 1100 -4.86 0.58 -46.23
C ASP A 1100 -3.86 1.75 -46.33
N THR A 1101 -3.20 2.02 -45.19
CA THR A 1101 -2.59 3.31 -44.88
C THR A 1101 -1.53 3.76 -45.87
N TYR A 1102 -0.57 2.90 -46.23
CA TYR A 1102 0.50 3.30 -47.16
C TYR A 1102 0.15 3.07 -48.63
N ASN A 1103 -0.99 2.43 -48.91
CA ASN A 1103 -1.61 2.50 -50.24
C ASN A 1103 -2.56 3.71 -50.36
N HIS A 1104 -2.71 4.50 -49.30
CA HIS A 1104 -3.50 5.74 -49.25
C HIS A 1104 -4.95 5.53 -49.69
N ARG A 1105 -5.58 4.44 -49.24
CA ARG A 1105 -6.92 4.04 -49.67
C ARG A 1105 -7.68 3.28 -48.58
N VAL A 1106 -8.97 3.09 -48.79
CA VAL A 1106 -9.82 2.19 -48.00
C VAL A 1106 -10.30 1.06 -48.90
N GLN A 1107 -10.35 -0.16 -48.35
CA GLN A 1107 -10.87 -1.34 -49.05
C GLN A 1107 -12.09 -1.91 -48.34
N LYS A 1108 -13.07 -2.38 -49.12
CA LYS A 1108 -14.29 -3.04 -48.65
C LYS A 1108 -14.26 -4.52 -49.02
N TRP A 1109 -14.60 -5.36 -48.05
CA TRP A 1109 -14.57 -6.82 -48.13
C TRP A 1109 -15.88 -7.42 -47.62
N LYS A 1110 -16.19 -8.64 -48.07
CA LYS A 1110 -17.27 -9.46 -47.52
C LYS A 1110 -16.69 -10.78 -47.01
N VAL A 1111 -16.85 -11.07 -45.73
CA VAL A 1111 -16.46 -12.36 -45.15
C VAL A 1111 -17.70 -13.21 -44.95
N SER A 1112 -17.65 -14.49 -45.34
CA SER A 1112 -18.75 -15.43 -45.19
C SER A 1112 -18.26 -16.83 -44.82
N GLY A 1113 -19.01 -17.50 -43.94
CA GLY A 1113 -18.93 -18.93 -43.66
C GLY A 1113 -20.28 -19.59 -43.99
N GLU A 1114 -20.29 -20.83 -44.50
CA GLU A 1114 -21.53 -21.58 -44.80
C GLU A 1114 -22.04 -22.38 -43.61
#